data_AF-A0A0K1PRE8-F1
#
_entry.id   AF-A0A0K1PRE8-F1
#
_cell.length_a   1.000
_cell.length_b   1.000
_cell.length_c   1.000
_cell.angle_alpha   90.00
_cell.angle_beta   90.00
_cell.angle_gamma   90.00
#
_symmetry.space_group_name_H-M   'P 1'
#
loop_
_entity.id
_entity.type
_entity.pdbx_description
1 polymer ?
#
loop_
_entity_poly.entity_id
_entity_poly.type
_entity_poly.pdbx_seq_one_letter_code
_entity_poly.pdbx_strand_id
1 'polypeptide(L)'
;MLGRRRFLESVLGALTVAYAGCGGDDAPAGAVAPAADAGDGTSGGIFDLWRQLRAAIAQSPDHLRARADALVATKDPKALFAFVRDSIRTLPPLTRFESIETAVRFGPDSVLRIGAGTPRERAELLVALLARAGFTASVVRGDPDGATNAPNAAAIAFGRAIELPFEPAPLPGGSSGNATTMPTVLDPDGLKAKQVFDRLRPVLPAGNATVPTAPDLFGMPLVALQDGGSTVYLNTLLPDAVYGEPAAHGMSPAAPMDALRKLSVKVSLTRARDPETPIELVARDLRYDEIAGARLRVSPQPTLPCPLFLQSTPEQITSFVAALSLYGADGVHRSTVTGKAVSAFGDVVQMGADANVSGVPLVTGGDAKSVASVSVTASARAFPLVELEVAPKDAGGNIVAGLAASAFSVQEDGKTVSVVLRENGGGPRVLVLWDGTGSQPVPNATLGKAIGDAIFAAMPNARVQVSLLGGAPTVDGFTIADASGVASALAGISEVSSPVYGGLLAAMRSAPTAIVFFSDGDAEKSADVDALRASALSSLVSCPVIAVGCATGPTPTIASDVLDGIAAASNGKFVSDGDLSNLAPVTAAIAEVGGRRSSAPYRLAYRAPSAGNSTRTVTVTVGPNATAQYAVPETRAPESDAIGVHLELDVDGMTVKRTLAGVAIGLRPSNADALAAATLAVHDFFLGSSWLVFEAGAPTLSAWLDDALGAAIGYEPVAIAAAKNDAVAAYAALETVPMRPLTTSLLAHPPLYQPDDVKVVELGPRISLHTLAPMASRAKLDILPSTRFAAYGTSDGARCFDATMLATLRIGVAESMAAHGSTLTSLGNAPLALLPQGTVALADLPAALPDAKRATLRDALNQYPNWHRVVASDGSSAAFWVVDPATGSALGILPDASGGAVDDCKQIVDVITTTMDQLALILDVVESGMATTVAVIAAVGKAATIAVAEAALSFTNPIIDPNILQLAAVLVCELEKGVASKAIPLAKVNSPPSDAAAAVLEGIVLDHALGGFSACHVGAPCTGGT
;
A
#
# COMPACT_ATOMS: atom_id res chain seq x y z
N MET A 1 -25.17 -3.65 32.03
CA MET A 1 -24.36 -4.75 31.42
C MET A 1 -25.16 -5.73 30.56
N LEU A 2 -26.34 -6.22 30.96
CA LEU A 2 -27.16 -7.15 30.15
C LEU A 2 -27.63 -6.58 28.79
N GLY A 3 -27.89 -5.27 28.68
CA GLY A 3 -28.32 -4.62 27.42
C GLY A 3 -27.22 -4.53 26.36
N ARG A 4 -26.01 -4.10 26.74
CA ARG A 4 -24.82 -4.01 25.86
C ARG A 4 -24.46 -5.35 25.23
N ARG A 5 -24.47 -6.42 26.03
CA ARG A 5 -24.19 -7.78 25.59
C ARG A 5 -25.25 -8.27 24.58
N ARG A 6 -26.54 -8.10 24.89
CA ARG A 6 -27.66 -8.49 24.00
C ARG A 6 -27.71 -7.71 22.69
N PHE A 7 -27.34 -6.43 22.70
CA PHE A 7 -27.28 -5.63 21.47
C PHE A 7 -26.15 -6.10 20.56
N LEU A 8 -24.94 -6.30 21.09
CA LEU A 8 -23.81 -6.83 20.31
C LEU A 8 -24.08 -8.25 19.80
N GLU A 9 -24.74 -9.08 20.60
CA GLU A 9 -25.25 -10.41 20.18
C GLU A 9 -26.27 -10.29 19.03
N SER A 10 -27.11 -9.24 19.02
CA SER A 10 -28.07 -8.99 17.93
C SER A 10 -27.41 -8.39 16.68
N VAL A 11 -26.36 -7.59 16.83
CA VAL A 11 -25.55 -7.05 15.72
C VAL A 11 -24.79 -8.18 15.02
N LEU A 12 -24.12 -9.04 15.80
CA LEU A 12 -23.43 -10.21 15.28
C LEU A 12 -24.43 -11.22 14.74
N GLY A 13 -25.51 -11.52 15.47
CA GLY A 13 -26.60 -12.37 15.01
C GLY A 13 -27.30 -11.85 13.76
N ALA A 14 -27.43 -10.55 13.54
CA ALA A 14 -27.91 -9.96 12.28
C ALA A 14 -26.92 -10.17 11.13
N LEU A 15 -25.63 -10.06 11.41
CA LEU A 15 -24.55 -10.41 10.46
C LEU A 15 -24.51 -11.92 10.18
N THR A 16 -24.93 -12.77 11.12
CA THR A 16 -24.95 -14.25 11.00
C THR A 16 -26.29 -14.82 10.51
N VAL A 17 -27.46 -14.23 10.79
CA VAL A 17 -28.78 -14.78 10.40
C VAL A 17 -29.10 -14.48 8.93
N ALA A 18 -28.47 -13.47 8.34
CA ALA A 18 -28.42 -13.27 6.89
C ALA A 18 -27.85 -14.49 6.13
N TYR A 19 -27.21 -15.42 6.84
CA TYR A 19 -26.60 -16.64 6.34
C TYR A 19 -27.56 -17.85 6.23
N ALA A 20 -28.51 -17.98 7.16
CA ALA A 20 -29.29 -19.22 7.30
C ALA A 20 -30.56 -19.27 6.42
N GLY A 21 -30.89 -18.19 5.72
CA GLY A 21 -32.09 -18.09 4.87
C GLY A 21 -32.02 -18.82 3.52
N CYS A 22 -30.87 -19.43 3.17
CA CYS A 22 -30.66 -20.05 1.86
C CYS A 22 -30.13 -21.51 1.94
N GLY A 23 -30.50 -22.26 2.99
CA GLY A 23 -30.27 -23.71 3.08
C GLY A 23 -31.57 -24.49 2.90
N GLY A 24 -31.61 -25.40 1.92
CA GLY A 24 -32.78 -26.24 1.64
C GLY A 24 -33.06 -27.31 2.71
N ASP A 25 -34.36 -27.45 2.99
CA ASP A 25 -35.18 -28.60 3.42
C ASP A 25 -34.85 -29.54 4.60
N ASP A 26 -33.71 -29.45 5.30
CA ASP A 26 -33.49 -30.27 6.51
C ASP A 26 -33.28 -29.43 7.79
N ALA A 27 -34.34 -28.75 8.24
CA ALA A 27 -34.42 -28.18 9.59
C ALA A 27 -35.27 -29.08 10.52
N PRO A 28 -34.81 -29.41 11.75
CA PRO A 28 -35.58 -30.21 12.68
C PRO A 28 -36.87 -29.47 13.07
N ALA A 29 -38.00 -30.15 12.90
CA ALA A 29 -39.35 -29.63 13.12
C ALA A 29 -39.51 -28.99 14.51
N GLY A 30 -39.60 -27.65 14.57
CA GLY A 30 -39.84 -26.96 15.84
C GLY A 30 -39.54 -25.47 15.91
N ALA A 31 -39.64 -24.70 14.83
CA ALA A 31 -39.65 -23.24 14.90
C ALA A 31 -40.56 -22.66 13.81
N VAL A 32 -41.75 -22.19 14.19
CA VAL A 32 -42.65 -21.49 13.28
C VAL A 32 -42.08 -20.09 13.05
N ALA A 33 -41.48 -19.87 11.89
CA ALA A 33 -41.13 -18.54 11.40
C ALA A 33 -42.43 -17.78 11.00
N PRO A 34 -42.53 -16.46 11.22
CA PRO A 34 -43.63 -15.68 10.66
C PRO A 34 -43.48 -15.62 9.14
N ALA A 35 -44.58 -15.88 8.43
CA ALA A 35 -44.63 -15.94 6.98
C ALA A 35 -44.15 -14.62 6.34
N ALA A 36 -43.09 -14.70 5.54
CA ALA A 36 -42.72 -13.67 4.58
C ALA A 36 -43.62 -13.83 3.35
N ASP A 37 -44.46 -12.82 3.09
CA ASP A 37 -45.23 -12.73 1.85
C ASP A 37 -44.25 -12.58 0.66
N ALA A 38 -44.50 -13.37 -0.38
CA ALA A 38 -43.75 -13.33 -1.62
C ALA A 38 -44.11 -12.05 -2.41
N GLY A 39 -43.22 -11.07 -2.42
CA GLY A 39 -43.38 -9.83 -3.19
C GLY A 39 -42.04 -9.20 -3.58
N ASP A 40 -41.74 -9.29 -4.88
CA ASP A 40 -40.72 -8.58 -5.69
C ASP A 40 -39.24 -8.55 -5.23
N GLY A 41 -38.33 -8.48 -6.21
CA GLY A 41 -36.89 -8.68 -6.03
C GLY A 41 -36.16 -7.53 -5.33
N THR A 42 -36.42 -7.30 -4.04
CA THR A 42 -35.65 -6.32 -3.25
C THR A 42 -34.50 -6.97 -2.49
N SER A 43 -33.28 -6.62 -2.86
CA SER A 43 -32.05 -6.75 -2.06
C SER A 43 -32.05 -5.91 -0.77
N GLY A 44 -33.19 -5.34 -0.35
CA GLY A 44 -33.32 -4.39 0.77
C GLY A 44 -33.16 -4.98 2.18
N GLY A 45 -33.39 -6.29 2.37
CA GLY A 45 -33.49 -6.88 3.72
C GLY A 45 -32.29 -6.67 4.65
N ILE A 46 -31.06 -6.95 4.18
CA ILE A 46 -29.84 -6.81 5.02
C ILE A 46 -29.39 -5.35 5.17
N PHE A 47 -29.53 -4.55 4.10
CA PHE A 47 -29.17 -3.13 4.13
C PHE A 47 -30.14 -2.34 5.02
N ASP A 48 -31.43 -2.69 5.04
CA ASP A 48 -32.40 -2.12 5.96
C ASP A 48 -32.12 -2.49 7.41
N LEU A 49 -31.67 -3.72 7.67
CA LEU A 49 -31.21 -4.13 9.00
C LEU A 49 -29.98 -3.33 9.44
N TRP A 50 -28.99 -3.12 8.56
CA TRP A 50 -27.84 -2.27 8.86
C TRP A 50 -28.23 -0.81 9.11
N ARG A 51 -29.19 -0.27 8.37
CA ARG A 51 -29.74 1.08 8.65
C ARG A 51 -30.42 1.14 10.01
N GLN A 52 -31.20 0.12 10.39
CA GLN A 52 -31.84 0.05 11.71
C GLN A 52 -30.81 -0.05 12.84
N LEU A 53 -29.78 -0.89 12.68
CA LEU A 53 -28.66 -1.01 13.61
C LEU A 53 -27.93 0.32 13.78
N ARG A 54 -27.64 1.00 12.66
CA ARG A 54 -26.99 2.31 12.65
C ARG A 54 -27.83 3.36 13.39
N ALA A 55 -29.14 3.39 13.13
CA ALA A 55 -30.07 4.28 13.83
C ALA A 55 -30.17 3.99 15.35
N ALA A 56 -30.03 2.74 15.76
CA ALA A 56 -29.99 2.36 17.19
C ALA A 56 -28.68 2.79 17.87
N ILE A 57 -27.55 2.65 17.17
CA ILE A 57 -26.22 3.11 17.63
C ILE A 57 -26.20 4.64 17.79
N ALA A 58 -26.84 5.38 16.89
CA ALA A 58 -26.93 6.83 16.97
C ALA A 58 -27.63 7.35 18.26
N GLN A 59 -28.39 6.50 18.96
CA GLN A 59 -29.04 6.84 20.23
C GLN A 59 -28.16 6.59 21.46
N SER A 60 -26.98 5.98 21.29
CA SER A 60 -26.07 5.68 22.39
C SER A 60 -25.49 6.95 23.03
N PRO A 61 -25.30 7.00 24.37
CA PRO A 61 -24.70 8.15 25.05
C PRO A 61 -23.30 8.54 24.55
N ASP A 62 -22.51 7.58 24.07
CA ASP A 62 -21.17 7.82 23.50
C ASP A 62 -21.21 8.18 21.99
N HIS A 63 -22.38 8.24 21.35
CA HIS A 63 -22.53 8.75 19.98
C HIS A 63 -22.65 10.29 19.97
N LEU A 64 -21.53 10.97 20.26
CA LEU A 64 -21.47 12.41 20.49
C LEU A 64 -21.98 13.28 19.34
N ARG A 65 -21.77 12.88 18.08
CA ARG A 65 -22.24 13.64 16.92
C ARG A 65 -23.77 13.70 16.84
N ALA A 66 -24.43 12.54 16.85
CA ALA A 66 -25.90 12.48 16.90
C ALA A 66 -26.49 13.18 18.13
N ARG A 67 -25.85 13.10 19.30
CA ARG A 67 -26.26 13.86 20.49
C ARG A 67 -26.17 15.36 20.28
N ALA A 68 -25.08 15.85 19.72
CA ALA A 68 -24.92 17.26 19.39
C ALA A 68 -26.00 17.72 18.40
N ASP A 69 -26.28 16.93 17.35
CA ASP A 69 -27.31 17.23 16.36
C ASP A 69 -28.72 17.28 16.99
N ALA A 70 -29.04 16.34 17.89
CA ALA A 70 -30.30 16.35 18.62
C ALA A 70 -30.45 17.58 19.53
N LEU A 71 -29.37 18.00 20.21
CA LEU A 71 -29.37 19.20 21.05
C LEU A 71 -29.43 20.50 20.26
N VAL A 72 -28.79 20.56 19.09
CA VAL A 72 -28.92 21.70 18.17
C VAL A 72 -30.39 21.89 17.77
N ALA A 73 -31.12 20.79 17.53
CA ALA A 73 -32.54 20.83 17.19
C ALA A 73 -33.43 21.36 18.33
N THR A 74 -33.03 21.24 19.61
CA THR A 74 -33.81 21.79 20.74
C THR A 74 -33.66 23.30 20.89
N LYS A 75 -32.62 23.90 20.29
CA LYS A 75 -32.26 25.33 20.42
C LYS A 75 -32.08 25.78 21.87
N ASP A 76 -31.57 24.91 22.74
CA ASP A 76 -31.27 25.22 24.14
C ASP A 76 -29.76 25.50 24.34
N PRO A 77 -29.34 26.76 24.54
CA PRO A 77 -27.93 27.11 24.71
C PRO A 77 -27.35 26.58 26.03
N LYS A 78 -28.17 26.36 27.07
CA LYS A 78 -27.72 25.78 28.34
C LYS A 78 -27.43 24.30 28.17
N ALA A 79 -28.26 23.58 27.43
CA ALA A 79 -28.04 22.16 27.15
C ALA A 79 -26.81 21.95 26.25
N LEU A 80 -26.59 22.81 25.25
CA LEU A 80 -25.38 22.78 24.42
C LEU A 80 -24.10 23.07 25.22
N PHE A 81 -24.15 24.06 26.12
CA PHE A 81 -23.06 24.36 27.04
C PHE A 81 -22.74 23.16 27.95
N ALA A 82 -23.75 22.60 28.61
CA ALA A 82 -23.59 21.43 29.48
C ALA A 82 -23.03 20.22 28.72
N PHE A 83 -23.50 19.99 27.48
CA PHE A 83 -22.98 18.93 26.63
C PHE A 83 -21.47 19.08 26.36
N VAL A 84 -21.02 20.25 25.90
CA VAL A 84 -19.58 20.46 25.65
C VAL A 84 -18.76 20.42 26.94
N ARG A 85 -19.28 20.96 28.05
CA ARG A 85 -18.61 20.94 29.36
C ARG A 85 -18.44 19.52 29.91
N ASP A 86 -19.46 18.67 29.79
CA ASP A 86 -19.55 17.40 30.52
C ASP A 86 -19.33 16.15 29.70
N SER A 87 -19.50 16.23 28.37
CA SER A 87 -19.33 15.07 27.48
C SER A 87 -18.00 15.09 26.72
N ILE A 88 -17.24 16.19 26.78
CA ILE A 88 -15.97 16.35 26.05
C ILE A 88 -14.81 16.55 27.02
N ARG A 89 -13.80 15.68 26.93
CA ARG A 89 -12.58 15.73 27.74
C ARG A 89 -11.64 16.84 27.27
N THR A 90 -10.97 17.52 28.20
CA THR A 90 -9.93 18.49 27.86
C THR A 90 -8.61 17.80 27.57
N LEU A 91 -7.99 18.12 26.44
CA LEU A 91 -6.60 17.76 26.13
C LEU A 91 -5.68 18.96 26.45
N PRO A 92 -4.49 18.73 27.02
CA PRO A 92 -3.51 19.80 27.19
C PRO A 92 -2.93 20.24 25.83
N PRO A 93 -2.38 21.46 25.71
CA PRO A 93 -1.49 21.81 24.61
C PRO A 93 -0.33 20.79 24.48
N LEU A 94 0.25 20.67 23.29
CA LEU A 94 1.26 19.64 23.00
C LEU A 94 2.64 20.00 23.54
N THR A 95 2.92 21.29 23.69
CA THR A 95 4.17 21.78 24.29
C THR A 95 3.88 22.86 25.33
N ARG A 96 4.82 23.06 26.26
CA ARG A 96 4.75 24.16 27.23
C ARG A 96 4.77 25.56 26.60
N PHE A 97 5.08 25.65 25.32
CA PHE A 97 5.17 26.92 24.57
C PHE A 97 3.88 27.23 23.81
N GLU A 98 2.96 26.27 23.72
CA GLU A 98 1.66 26.48 23.09
C GLU A 98 0.68 27.11 24.09
N SER A 99 -0.04 28.15 23.66
CA SER A 99 -1.03 28.85 24.48
C SER A 99 -2.35 28.08 24.50
N ILE A 100 -2.96 27.92 25.68
CA ILE A 100 -4.32 27.36 25.77
C ILE A 100 -5.38 28.19 25.03
N GLU A 101 -5.07 29.47 24.74
CA GLU A 101 -5.94 30.39 24.00
C GLU A 101 -6.08 30.02 22.51
N THR A 102 -4.98 29.59 21.88
CA THR A 102 -4.87 29.43 20.43
C THR A 102 -4.64 27.99 19.99
N ALA A 103 -4.06 27.16 20.86
CA ALA A 103 -3.56 25.84 20.50
C ALA A 103 -4.67 24.88 20.09
N VAL A 104 -4.44 24.21 18.96
CA VAL A 104 -5.32 23.18 18.41
C VAL A 104 -4.56 21.98 17.95
N ARG A 105 -5.27 20.84 17.92
CA ARG A 105 -4.71 19.55 17.55
C ARG A 105 -5.30 19.08 16.22
N PHE A 106 -6.61 18.86 16.17
CA PHE A 106 -7.31 18.24 15.03
C PHE A 106 -8.50 19.03 14.52
N GLY A 107 -8.83 20.15 15.17
CA GLY A 107 -9.94 21.01 14.85
C GLY A 107 -11.25 20.62 15.55
N PRO A 108 -12.23 21.56 15.63
CA PRO A 108 -13.45 21.38 16.44
C PRO A 108 -14.33 20.20 16.02
N ASP A 109 -14.39 19.86 14.73
CA ASP A 109 -15.24 18.77 14.24
C ASP A 109 -14.76 17.38 14.68
N SER A 110 -13.44 17.23 14.86
CA SER A 110 -12.77 16.01 15.32
C SER A 110 -13.08 15.73 16.79
N VAL A 111 -13.43 16.76 17.57
CA VAL A 111 -13.74 16.66 19.01
C VAL A 111 -14.94 15.75 19.26
N LEU A 112 -15.97 15.82 18.40
CA LEU A 112 -17.16 14.95 18.50
C LEU A 112 -16.86 13.49 18.12
N ARG A 113 -15.72 13.21 17.48
CA ARG A 113 -15.34 11.84 17.11
C ARG A 113 -14.68 11.10 18.27
N ILE A 114 -13.75 11.76 18.96
CA ILE A 114 -12.94 11.15 20.02
C ILE A 114 -13.43 11.53 21.43
N GLY A 115 -14.37 12.47 21.54
CA GLY A 115 -14.86 12.98 22.82
C GLY A 115 -13.82 13.77 23.60
N ALA A 116 -12.84 14.37 22.92
CA ALA A 116 -11.76 15.12 23.53
C ALA A 116 -11.26 16.25 22.62
N GLY A 117 -10.83 17.37 23.19
CA GLY A 117 -10.30 18.52 22.46
C GLY A 117 -9.53 19.49 23.36
N THR A 118 -8.72 20.38 22.78
CA THR A 118 -8.05 21.45 23.52
C THR A 118 -9.07 22.45 24.11
N PRO A 119 -8.70 23.28 25.10
CA PRO A 119 -9.58 24.34 25.59
C PRO A 119 -10.13 25.20 24.44
N ARG A 120 -9.28 25.55 23.47
CA ARG A 120 -9.70 26.33 22.30
C ARG A 120 -10.67 25.56 21.40
N GLU A 121 -10.39 24.30 21.06
CA GLU A 121 -11.29 23.48 20.23
C GLU A 121 -12.67 23.28 20.89
N ARG A 122 -12.74 23.16 22.22
CA ARG A 122 -14.00 23.05 22.97
C ARG A 122 -14.83 24.34 22.87
N ALA A 123 -14.20 25.50 22.99
CA ALA A 123 -14.88 26.79 22.83
C ALA A 123 -15.40 26.98 21.39
N GLU A 124 -14.58 26.69 20.39
CA GLU A 124 -14.96 26.77 18.97
C GLU A 124 -16.08 25.77 18.63
N LEU A 125 -16.04 24.54 19.17
CA LEU A 125 -17.13 23.58 19.03
C LEU A 125 -18.45 24.13 19.58
N LEU A 126 -18.43 24.73 20.77
CA LEU A 126 -19.63 25.32 21.36
C LEU A 126 -20.15 26.48 20.50
N VAL A 127 -19.28 27.35 19.99
CA VAL A 127 -19.66 28.43 19.05
C VAL A 127 -20.33 27.84 17.80
N ALA A 128 -19.75 26.81 17.20
CA ALA A 128 -20.30 26.17 16.01
C ALA A 128 -21.69 25.55 16.27
N LEU A 129 -21.87 24.89 17.42
CA LEU A 129 -23.17 24.31 17.79
C LEU A 129 -24.23 25.38 18.09
N LEU A 130 -23.85 26.44 18.81
CA LEU A 130 -24.73 27.59 19.08
C LEU A 130 -25.15 28.29 17.78
N ALA A 131 -24.23 28.49 16.84
CA ALA A 131 -24.50 29.05 15.53
C ALA A 131 -25.48 28.19 14.73
N ARG A 132 -25.27 26.86 14.71
CA ARG A 132 -26.21 25.91 14.07
C ARG A 132 -27.60 25.92 14.72
N ALA A 133 -27.69 26.20 16.01
CA ALA A 133 -28.95 26.36 16.74
C ALA A 133 -29.62 27.74 16.54
N GLY A 134 -28.95 28.67 15.85
CA GLY A 134 -29.47 30.00 15.52
C GLY A 134 -29.05 31.13 16.47
N PHE A 135 -28.07 30.89 17.36
CA PHE A 135 -27.52 31.91 18.25
C PHE A 135 -26.30 32.60 17.65
N THR A 136 -26.04 33.84 18.07
CA THR A 136 -24.79 34.54 17.75
C THR A 136 -23.81 34.35 18.89
N ALA A 137 -22.66 33.73 18.62
CA ALA A 137 -21.61 33.49 19.60
C ALA A 137 -20.21 33.69 18.98
N SER A 138 -19.23 33.99 19.82
CA SER A 138 -17.82 34.14 19.43
C SER A 138 -16.90 33.70 20.56
N VAL A 139 -15.69 33.23 20.23
CA VAL A 139 -14.66 32.94 21.23
C VAL A 139 -14.04 34.24 21.75
N VAL A 140 -13.89 34.36 23.05
CA VAL A 140 -13.23 35.47 23.76
C VAL A 140 -12.17 34.92 24.70
N ARG A 141 -11.15 35.72 25.00
CA ARG A 141 -10.11 35.42 25.97
C ARG A 141 -10.50 36.01 27.32
N GLY A 142 -10.37 35.25 28.41
CA GLY A 142 -10.46 35.74 29.78
C GLY A 142 -9.29 35.27 30.63
N ASP A 143 -8.90 36.05 31.64
CA ASP A 143 -7.87 35.67 32.59
C ASP A 143 -8.50 35.06 33.85
N PRO A 144 -7.91 34.00 34.43
CA PRO A 144 -8.48 33.28 35.57
C PRO A 144 -8.70 34.20 36.78
N ASP A 145 -9.85 34.08 37.45
CA ASP A 145 -10.13 34.74 38.73
C ASP A 145 -9.55 33.98 39.94
N GLY A 146 -9.77 34.51 41.15
CA GLY A 146 -9.20 33.98 42.40
C GLY A 146 -9.54 32.52 42.75
N ALA A 147 -10.64 31.94 42.22
CA ALA A 147 -10.98 30.52 42.42
C ALA A 147 -10.26 29.61 41.41
N THR A 148 -9.99 30.12 40.21
CA THR A 148 -9.24 29.44 39.15
C THR A 148 -7.71 29.56 39.24
N ASN A 149 -7.20 30.41 40.14
CA ASN A 149 -5.78 30.51 40.50
C ASN A 149 -5.35 29.50 41.59
N ALA A 150 -6.20 28.54 41.95
CA ALA A 150 -5.83 27.49 42.90
C ALA A 150 -4.71 26.59 42.31
N PRO A 151 -3.72 26.15 43.11
CA PRO A 151 -2.57 25.36 42.62
C PRO A 151 -2.95 24.10 41.81
N ASN A 152 -4.17 23.59 41.99
CA ASN A 152 -4.67 22.37 41.36
C ASN A 152 -5.65 22.62 40.20
N ALA A 153 -5.96 23.87 39.83
CA ALA A 153 -6.99 24.17 38.83
C ALA A 153 -6.68 23.54 37.46
N ALA A 154 -5.41 23.59 37.02
CA ALA A 154 -4.97 22.91 35.80
C ALA A 154 -5.09 21.37 35.93
N ALA A 155 -4.72 20.80 37.08
CA ALA A 155 -4.87 19.37 37.34
C ALA A 155 -6.34 18.92 37.31
N ILE A 156 -7.27 19.77 37.78
CA ILE A 156 -8.72 19.52 37.72
C ILE A 156 -9.23 19.62 36.27
N ALA A 157 -8.82 20.65 35.53
CA ALA A 157 -9.28 20.91 34.17
C ALA A 157 -8.82 19.82 33.16
N PHE A 158 -7.60 19.32 33.31
CA PHE A 158 -6.99 18.33 32.40
C PHE A 158 -7.04 16.89 32.95
N GLY A 159 -7.22 16.69 34.26
CA GLY A 159 -7.26 15.37 34.90
C GLY A 159 -8.63 14.69 34.91
N ARG A 160 -9.70 15.39 34.49
CA ARG A 160 -11.08 14.86 34.49
C ARG A 160 -11.21 13.63 33.60
N ALA A 161 -11.60 12.50 34.19
CA ALA A 161 -12.11 11.36 33.44
C ALA A 161 -13.57 11.62 33.01
N ILE A 162 -13.88 11.35 31.75
CA ILE A 162 -15.24 11.35 31.21
C ILE A 162 -15.45 9.98 30.59
N GLU A 163 -16.35 9.19 31.17
CA GLU A 163 -16.77 7.90 30.64
C GLU A 163 -18.22 8.00 30.19
N LEU A 164 -18.45 7.87 28.89
CA LEU A 164 -19.79 7.75 28.32
C LEU A 164 -20.03 6.28 27.98
N PRO A 165 -21.11 5.68 28.48
CA PRO A 165 -21.36 4.27 28.23
C PRO A 165 -21.84 4.05 26.79
N PHE A 166 -21.40 2.94 26.20
CA PHE A 166 -21.99 2.42 24.97
C PHE A 166 -23.30 1.68 25.30
N GLU A 167 -24.42 2.34 25.07
CA GLU A 167 -25.79 1.89 25.37
C GLU A 167 -26.74 2.24 24.20
N PRO A 168 -26.63 1.53 23.07
CA PRO A 168 -27.51 1.72 21.93
C PRO A 168 -28.96 1.32 22.22
N ALA A 169 -29.90 1.84 21.42
CA ALA A 169 -31.32 1.53 21.57
C ALA A 169 -31.63 0.05 21.28
N PRO A 170 -32.68 -0.54 21.91
CA PRO A 170 -33.14 -1.88 21.58
C PRO A 170 -33.59 -1.97 20.11
N LEU A 171 -33.25 -3.07 19.43
CA LEU A 171 -33.75 -3.35 18.09
C LEU A 171 -35.20 -3.89 18.13
N PRO A 172 -36.04 -3.59 17.12
CA PRO A 172 -37.36 -4.20 17.01
C PRO A 172 -37.26 -5.72 16.75
N GLY A 173 -37.79 -6.56 17.65
CA GLY A 173 -38.04 -7.99 17.37
C GLY A 173 -37.00 -9.04 17.83
N GLY A 174 -35.99 -8.72 18.64
CA GLY A 174 -34.92 -9.66 18.99
C GLY A 174 -35.34 -10.87 19.87
N SER A 175 -35.35 -12.08 19.29
CA SER A 175 -35.36 -13.36 20.02
C SER A 175 -33.93 -13.83 20.35
N SER A 176 -33.77 -14.46 21.51
CA SER A 176 -32.51 -15.00 22.06
C SER A 176 -31.93 -16.14 21.21
N GLY A 177 -30.91 -15.85 20.39
CA GLY A 177 -30.03 -16.87 19.79
C GLY A 177 -28.95 -17.33 20.77
N ASN A 178 -28.54 -18.60 20.68
CA ASN A 178 -27.53 -19.20 21.55
C ASN A 178 -26.15 -18.51 21.39
N ALA A 179 -25.53 -18.24 22.53
CA ALA A 179 -24.32 -17.44 22.66
C ALA A 179 -23.09 -18.05 21.95
N THR A 180 -22.62 -17.40 20.89
CA THR A 180 -21.21 -17.39 20.51
C THR A 180 -20.48 -16.26 21.24
N THR A 181 -19.21 -16.49 21.56
CA THR A 181 -18.36 -15.62 22.39
C THR A 181 -18.26 -14.20 21.83
N MET A 182 -18.65 -13.23 22.67
CA MET A 182 -18.54 -11.78 22.44
C MET A 182 -17.14 -11.36 21.93
N PRO A 183 -17.02 -10.27 21.16
CA PRO A 183 -15.77 -9.53 21.08
C PRO A 183 -15.49 -8.99 22.49
N THR A 184 -14.59 -9.64 23.21
CA THR A 184 -14.09 -9.17 24.49
C THR A 184 -13.55 -7.75 24.27
N VAL A 185 -13.93 -6.79 25.13
CA VAL A 185 -13.21 -5.51 25.18
C VAL A 185 -11.73 -5.84 25.27
N LEU A 186 -10.93 -5.39 24.31
CA LEU A 186 -9.55 -5.82 24.16
C LEU A 186 -8.77 -5.50 25.44
N ASP A 187 -8.27 -6.53 26.14
CA ASP A 187 -7.49 -6.40 27.38
C ASP A 187 -8.09 -5.37 28.35
N PRO A 188 -9.34 -5.60 28.83
CA PRO A 188 -10.12 -4.58 29.52
C PRO A 188 -9.54 -4.19 30.88
N ASP A 189 -8.84 -5.13 31.51
CA ASP A 189 -8.16 -5.02 32.79
C ASP A 189 -6.65 -4.74 32.63
N GLY A 190 -6.15 -4.67 31.40
CA GLY A 190 -4.73 -4.44 31.11
C GLY A 190 -3.81 -5.59 31.51
N LEU A 191 -4.34 -6.76 31.86
CA LEU A 191 -3.53 -7.87 32.39
C LEU A 191 -2.57 -8.44 31.33
N LYS A 192 -2.97 -8.50 30.06
CA LYS A 192 -2.08 -8.96 28.99
C LYS A 192 -0.97 -7.95 28.73
N ALA A 193 -1.30 -6.66 28.64
CA ALA A 193 -0.30 -5.60 28.53
C ALA A 193 0.68 -5.60 29.72
N LYS A 194 0.18 -5.85 30.94
CA LYS A 194 0.98 -5.97 32.16
C LYS A 194 1.97 -7.13 32.10
N GLN A 195 1.58 -8.29 31.56
CA GLN A 195 2.49 -9.42 31.37
C GLN A 195 3.66 -9.09 30.43
N VAL A 196 3.38 -8.35 29.35
CA VAL A 196 4.43 -7.88 28.43
C VAL A 196 5.32 -6.84 29.11
N PHE A 197 4.71 -5.90 29.85
CA PHE A 197 5.41 -4.88 30.62
C PHE A 197 6.39 -5.49 31.62
N ASP A 198 5.97 -6.50 32.38
CA ASP A 198 6.80 -7.15 33.41
C ASP A 198 8.03 -7.87 32.84
N ARG A 199 8.00 -8.22 31.54
CA ARG A 199 9.15 -8.80 30.82
C ARG A 199 10.08 -7.74 30.23
N LEU A 200 9.52 -6.64 29.73
CA LEU A 200 10.29 -5.58 29.07
C LEU A 200 10.93 -4.61 30.08
N ARG A 201 10.20 -4.24 31.13
CA ARG A 201 10.65 -3.23 32.09
C ARG A 201 11.97 -3.54 32.78
N PRO A 202 12.28 -4.80 33.17
CA PRO A 202 13.55 -5.13 33.83
C PRO A 202 14.79 -5.02 32.93
N VAL A 203 14.64 -5.11 31.61
CA VAL A 203 15.79 -5.02 30.67
C VAL A 203 16.06 -3.59 30.20
N LEU A 204 15.13 -2.67 30.45
CA LEU A 204 15.26 -1.26 30.11
C LEU A 204 16.02 -0.49 31.21
N PRO A 205 16.69 0.63 30.87
CA PRO A 205 17.25 1.53 31.88
C PRO A 205 16.17 2.06 32.81
N ALA A 206 16.57 2.70 33.92
CA ALA A 206 15.62 3.44 34.75
C ALA A 206 14.97 4.55 33.90
N GLY A 207 13.72 4.34 33.50
CA GLY A 207 12.97 5.31 32.70
C GLY A 207 12.68 6.56 33.51
N ASN A 208 12.90 7.72 32.91
CA ASN A 208 12.51 9.00 33.49
C ASN A 208 11.94 9.87 32.38
N ALA A 209 10.62 9.76 32.19
CA ALA A 209 9.95 10.54 31.16
C ALA A 209 10.09 12.03 31.46
N THR A 210 10.23 12.84 30.40
CA THR A 210 10.12 14.28 30.57
C THR A 210 8.68 14.61 30.90
N VAL A 211 8.39 14.89 32.17
CA VAL A 211 7.05 15.25 32.60
C VAL A 211 6.68 16.61 31.99
N PRO A 212 5.61 16.68 31.19
CA PRO A 212 5.09 17.96 30.74
C PRO A 212 4.61 18.78 31.95
N THR A 213 5.05 20.03 32.05
CA THR A 213 4.52 20.95 33.07
C THR A 213 3.05 21.23 32.75
N ALA A 214 2.18 21.21 33.77
CA ALA A 214 0.79 21.58 33.60
C ALA A 214 0.71 23.00 33.02
N PRO A 215 -0.11 23.26 31.98
CA PRO A 215 -0.23 24.58 31.40
C PRO A 215 -0.78 25.55 32.45
N ASP A 216 -0.30 26.78 32.42
CA ASP A 216 -0.98 27.86 33.13
C ASP A 216 -2.35 28.10 32.50
N LEU A 217 -3.33 28.52 33.31
CA LEU A 217 -4.67 28.82 32.86
C LEU A 217 -4.83 30.27 32.36
N PHE A 218 -3.75 31.04 32.22
CA PHE A 218 -3.82 32.38 31.61
C PHE A 218 -4.30 32.33 30.16
N GLY A 219 -5.14 33.32 29.79
CA GLY A 219 -5.74 33.39 28.45
C GLY A 219 -6.74 32.27 28.17
N MET A 220 -7.63 31.97 29.11
CA MET A 220 -8.67 30.96 28.93
C MET A 220 -9.58 31.31 27.74
N PRO A 221 -9.79 30.38 26.78
CA PRO A 221 -10.81 30.54 25.77
C PRO A 221 -12.21 30.31 26.36
N LEU A 222 -13.05 31.33 26.27
CA LEU A 222 -14.45 31.35 26.71
C LEU A 222 -15.35 31.61 25.51
N VAL A 223 -16.65 31.36 25.65
CA VAL A 223 -17.64 31.70 24.61
C VAL A 223 -18.50 32.87 25.06
N ALA A 224 -18.49 33.95 24.28
CA ALA A 224 -19.44 35.06 24.42
C ALA A 224 -20.67 34.77 23.57
N LEU A 225 -21.82 34.61 24.21
CA LEU A 225 -23.11 34.32 23.60
C LEU A 225 -24.04 35.52 23.74
N GLN A 226 -24.74 35.90 22.67
CA GLN A 226 -25.84 36.85 22.74
C GLN A 226 -27.14 36.12 23.13
N ASP A 227 -27.63 36.39 24.33
CA ASP A 227 -28.84 35.78 24.91
C ASP A 227 -29.72 36.87 25.55
N GLY A 228 -30.97 37.00 25.09
CA GLY A 228 -31.89 38.00 25.62
C GLY A 228 -31.43 39.46 25.51
N GLY A 229 -30.58 39.80 24.53
CA GLY A 229 -30.02 41.16 24.35
C GLY A 229 -28.85 41.51 25.27
N SER A 230 -28.34 40.53 26.03
CA SER A 230 -27.13 40.66 26.86
C SER A 230 -26.07 39.64 26.44
N THR A 231 -24.80 39.98 26.65
CA THR A 231 -23.69 39.03 26.45
C THR A 231 -23.54 38.15 27.68
N VAL A 232 -23.63 36.83 27.49
CA VAL A 232 -23.38 35.80 28.50
C VAL A 232 -22.04 35.12 28.18
N TYR A 233 -21.18 34.92 29.19
CA TYR A 233 -19.89 34.27 29.01
C TYR A 233 -19.92 32.84 29.56
N LEU A 234 -19.47 31.88 28.74
CA LEU A 234 -19.53 30.45 29.04
C LEU A 234 -18.13 29.85 29.11
N ASN A 235 -17.83 29.18 30.23
CA ASN A 235 -16.55 28.53 30.47
C ASN A 235 -16.67 27.02 30.29
N THR A 236 -16.16 26.48 29.18
CA THR A 236 -16.18 25.03 28.92
C THR A 236 -15.03 24.28 29.60
N LEU A 237 -14.03 24.98 30.12
CA LEU A 237 -12.80 24.37 30.66
C LEU A 237 -13.02 23.77 32.05
N LEU A 238 -13.74 24.48 32.93
CA LEU A 238 -13.92 24.05 34.32
C LEU A 238 -15.11 23.07 34.46
N PRO A 239 -14.96 21.96 35.21
CA PRO A 239 -16.02 20.96 35.36
C PRO A 239 -17.29 21.50 36.04
N ASP A 240 -17.15 22.44 36.97
CA ASP A 240 -18.19 23.03 37.80
C ASP A 240 -18.66 24.41 37.32
N ALA A 241 -18.17 24.88 36.16
CA ALA A 241 -18.58 26.17 35.59
C ALA A 241 -20.11 26.27 35.44
N VAL A 242 -20.71 27.30 36.04
CA VAL A 242 -22.14 27.59 35.95
C VAL A 242 -22.44 28.38 34.67
N TYR A 243 -23.60 28.15 34.05
CA TYR A 243 -24.00 28.89 32.86
C TYR A 243 -24.06 30.40 33.13
N GLY A 244 -23.25 31.17 32.40
CA GLY A 244 -23.14 32.62 32.54
C GLY A 244 -22.15 33.10 33.61
N GLU A 245 -21.48 32.19 34.32
CA GLU A 245 -20.40 32.51 35.26
C GLU A 245 -19.06 32.10 34.64
N PRO A 246 -18.26 33.05 34.11
CA PRO A 246 -17.05 32.72 33.36
C PRO A 246 -15.87 32.25 34.22
N ALA A 247 -15.92 32.47 35.54
CA ALA A 247 -14.80 32.29 36.46
C ALA A 247 -13.50 32.96 35.95
N ALA A 248 -13.65 34.15 35.37
CA ALA A 248 -12.59 34.88 34.68
C ALA A 248 -12.87 36.38 34.73
N HIS A 249 -11.87 37.19 34.37
CA HIS A 249 -11.98 38.63 34.21
C HIS A 249 -11.22 39.11 32.96
N GLY A 250 -11.32 40.41 32.63
CA GLY A 250 -10.52 40.99 31.54
C GLY A 250 -10.91 40.52 30.12
N MET A 251 -12.20 40.24 29.89
CA MET A 251 -12.68 39.67 28.63
C MET A 251 -12.31 40.54 27.44
N SER A 252 -11.69 39.93 26.44
CA SER A 252 -11.30 40.56 25.18
C SER A 252 -11.52 39.59 24.02
N PRO A 253 -11.62 40.07 22.77
CA PRO A 253 -11.66 39.18 21.60
C PRO A 253 -10.47 38.22 21.63
N ALA A 254 -10.73 36.92 21.47
CA ALA A 254 -9.65 35.94 21.43
C ALA A 254 -8.83 36.10 20.15
N ALA A 255 -7.53 35.79 20.23
CA ALA A 255 -6.73 35.62 19.03
C ALA A 255 -7.34 34.53 18.12
N PRO A 256 -7.07 34.56 16.80
CA PRO A 256 -7.42 33.45 15.93
C PRO A 256 -6.83 32.14 16.44
N MET A 257 -7.54 31.05 16.20
CA MET A 257 -7.04 29.70 16.40
C MET A 257 -5.75 29.50 15.60
N ASP A 258 -4.78 28.77 16.17
CA ASP A 258 -3.56 28.42 15.44
C ASP A 258 -3.91 27.64 14.15
N ALA A 259 -3.07 27.79 13.13
CA ALA A 259 -3.25 27.06 11.89
C ALA A 259 -3.25 25.55 12.14
N LEU A 260 -4.21 24.84 11.55
CA LEU A 260 -4.27 23.39 11.64
C LEU A 260 -3.02 22.77 11.02
N ARG A 261 -2.51 21.76 11.71
CA ARG A 261 -1.32 21.01 11.31
C ARG A 261 -1.57 20.25 10.02
N LYS A 262 -0.48 19.97 9.32
CA LYS A 262 -0.46 19.20 8.08
C LYS A 262 0.47 18.02 8.23
N LEU A 263 0.15 16.94 7.53
CA LEU A 263 1.10 15.87 7.24
C LEU A 263 1.27 15.74 5.74
N SER A 264 2.43 15.26 5.31
CA SER A 264 2.67 14.91 3.92
C SER A 264 2.74 13.38 3.77
N VAL A 265 2.20 12.87 2.69
CA VAL A 265 2.30 11.46 2.30
C VAL A 265 2.97 11.39 0.94
N LYS A 266 4.02 10.57 0.84
CA LYS A 266 4.77 10.36 -0.39
C LYS A 266 4.94 8.88 -0.67
N VAL A 267 4.72 8.49 -1.93
CA VAL A 267 4.97 7.14 -2.42
C VAL A 267 6.06 7.21 -3.48
N SER A 268 7.04 6.31 -3.37
CA SER A 268 8.19 6.27 -4.25
C SER A 268 8.58 4.85 -4.66
N LEU A 269 9.30 4.75 -5.78
CA LEU A 269 9.84 3.52 -6.35
C LEU A 269 11.36 3.57 -6.30
N THR A 270 12.01 2.48 -5.90
CA THR A 270 13.46 2.29 -6.09
C THR A 270 13.74 1.28 -7.18
N ARG A 271 14.91 1.45 -7.81
CA ARG A 271 15.37 0.57 -8.89
C ARG A 271 16.69 -0.11 -8.52
N ALA A 272 16.95 -1.31 -9.03
CA ALA A 272 18.20 -2.00 -8.78
C ALA A 272 19.40 -1.19 -9.30
N ARG A 273 19.28 -0.43 -10.38
CA ARG A 273 20.35 0.52 -10.78
C ARG A 273 20.64 1.65 -9.79
N ASP A 274 19.65 2.05 -9.01
CA ASP A 274 19.75 3.18 -8.09
C ASP A 274 18.86 2.99 -6.86
N PRO A 275 19.25 2.10 -5.93
CA PRO A 275 18.45 1.80 -4.74
C PRO A 275 18.41 2.95 -3.74
N GLU A 276 19.39 3.86 -3.81
CA GLU A 276 19.57 4.98 -2.88
C GLU A 276 18.73 6.21 -3.23
N THR A 277 18.29 6.32 -4.50
CA THR A 277 17.55 7.49 -5.00
C THR A 277 16.12 7.09 -5.39
N PRO A 278 15.16 7.13 -4.45
CA PRO A 278 13.77 6.83 -4.76
C PRO A 278 13.17 7.83 -5.74
N ILE A 279 12.43 7.31 -6.72
CA ILE A 279 11.67 8.11 -7.68
C ILE A 279 10.30 8.36 -7.09
N GLU A 280 9.97 9.63 -6.85
CA GLU A 280 8.63 10.01 -6.42
C GLU A 280 7.60 9.66 -7.49
N LEU A 281 6.60 8.86 -7.10
CA LEU A 281 5.47 8.48 -7.93
C LEU A 281 4.29 9.42 -7.70
N VAL A 282 3.92 9.65 -6.43
CA VAL A 282 2.81 10.53 -6.03
C VAL A 282 3.05 11.07 -4.63
N ALA A 283 2.63 12.31 -4.37
CA ALA A 283 2.67 12.94 -3.06
C ALA A 283 1.40 13.75 -2.80
N ARG A 284 1.04 13.92 -1.53
CA ARG A 284 -0.13 14.70 -1.11
C ARG A 284 0.06 15.25 0.30
N ASP A 285 -0.23 16.53 0.48
CA ASP A 285 -0.39 17.15 1.79
C ASP A 285 -1.83 17.02 2.28
N LEU A 286 -2.01 16.76 3.57
CA LEU A 286 -3.30 16.54 4.22
C LEU A 286 -3.38 17.37 5.50
N ARG A 287 -4.49 18.08 5.70
CA ARG A 287 -4.74 18.77 6.98
C ARG A 287 -5.36 17.84 8.01
N TYR A 288 -5.09 18.08 9.30
CA TYR A 288 -5.56 17.21 10.37
C TYR A 288 -7.10 17.16 10.52
N ASP A 289 -7.80 18.25 10.20
CA ASP A 289 -9.27 18.29 10.20
C ASP A 289 -9.89 17.54 9.02
N GLU A 290 -9.16 17.38 7.91
CA GLU A 290 -9.62 16.62 6.75
C GLU A 290 -9.47 15.11 6.95
N ILE A 291 -8.55 14.70 7.82
CA ILE A 291 -8.16 13.29 7.97
C ILE A 291 -8.70 12.60 9.22
N ALA A 292 -9.24 13.30 10.22
CA ALA A 292 -9.78 12.64 11.41
C ALA A 292 -10.91 11.65 11.04
N GLY A 293 -10.67 10.35 11.24
CA GLY A 293 -11.55 9.25 10.82
C GLY A 293 -11.49 8.90 9.33
N ALA A 294 -10.74 9.67 8.54
CA ALA A 294 -10.60 9.45 7.11
C ALA A 294 -9.64 8.29 6.81
N ARG A 295 -9.68 7.84 5.55
CA ARG A 295 -8.82 6.77 5.04
C ARG A 295 -8.19 7.22 3.74
N LEU A 296 -6.88 7.01 3.59
CA LEU A 296 -6.18 7.26 2.35
C LEU A 296 -5.78 5.93 1.73
N ARG A 297 -6.35 5.62 0.56
CA ARG A 297 -5.95 4.49 -0.26
C ARG A 297 -4.71 4.88 -1.06
N VAL A 298 -3.63 4.14 -0.85
CA VAL A 298 -2.46 4.09 -1.72
C VAL A 298 -2.70 2.93 -2.69
N SER A 299 -3.15 3.27 -3.90
CA SER A 299 -3.46 2.27 -4.92
C SER A 299 -2.95 2.72 -6.29
N PRO A 300 -2.03 1.97 -6.89
CA PRO A 300 -1.79 2.01 -8.32
C PRO A 300 -3.07 1.60 -9.06
N GLN A 301 -3.49 2.41 -10.03
CA GLN A 301 -4.69 2.17 -10.83
C GLN A 301 -4.28 1.64 -12.20
N PRO A 302 -4.73 0.45 -12.63
CA PRO A 302 -4.43 -0.07 -13.96
C PRO A 302 -4.82 0.93 -15.05
N THR A 303 -3.98 1.09 -16.08
CA THR A 303 -4.28 1.98 -17.21
C THR A 303 -4.97 1.28 -18.38
N LEU A 304 -5.25 -0.02 -18.23
CA LEU A 304 -5.85 -0.83 -19.29
C LEU A 304 -7.31 -0.41 -19.52
N PRO A 305 -7.77 -0.36 -20.79
CA PRO A 305 -9.19 -0.26 -21.08
C PRO A 305 -9.96 -1.44 -20.45
N CYS A 306 -11.15 -1.17 -19.92
CA CYS A 306 -11.98 -2.15 -19.20
C CYS A 306 -12.11 -3.51 -19.91
N PRO A 307 -12.40 -3.60 -21.24
CA PRO A 307 -12.49 -4.90 -21.92
C PRO A 307 -11.20 -5.73 -21.84
N LEU A 308 -10.04 -5.08 -21.97
CA LEU A 308 -8.74 -5.75 -21.90
C LEU A 308 -8.38 -6.11 -20.46
N PHE A 309 -8.67 -5.23 -19.50
CA PHE A 309 -8.50 -5.52 -18.07
C PHE A 309 -9.29 -6.78 -17.65
N LEU A 310 -10.53 -6.91 -18.11
CA LEU A 310 -11.39 -8.05 -17.81
C LEU A 310 -10.83 -9.36 -18.38
N GLN A 311 -10.22 -9.33 -19.57
CA GLN A 311 -9.62 -10.50 -20.25
C GLN A 311 -8.19 -10.83 -19.81
N SER A 312 -7.47 -9.90 -19.16
CA SER A 312 -6.06 -10.09 -18.78
C SER A 312 -5.92 -10.89 -17.49
N THR A 313 -4.98 -11.84 -17.39
CA THR A 313 -4.61 -12.39 -16.08
C THR A 313 -3.93 -11.31 -15.22
N PRO A 314 -3.95 -11.38 -13.88
CA PRO A 314 -3.28 -10.37 -13.03
C PRO A 314 -1.82 -10.16 -13.42
N GLU A 315 -1.15 -11.24 -13.79
CA GLU A 315 0.25 -11.26 -14.21
C GLU A 315 0.54 -10.54 -15.55
N GLN A 316 -0.48 -10.27 -16.36
CA GLN A 316 -0.37 -9.52 -17.64
C GLN A 316 -0.65 -8.02 -17.49
N ILE A 317 -1.16 -7.59 -16.34
CA ILE A 317 -1.41 -6.18 -16.05
C ILE A 317 -0.08 -5.53 -15.67
N THR A 318 0.41 -4.64 -16.54
CA THR A 318 1.79 -4.12 -16.46
C THR A 318 1.88 -2.62 -16.45
N SER A 319 0.77 -1.88 -16.49
CA SER A 319 0.77 -0.42 -16.57
C SER A 319 -0.22 0.16 -15.58
N PHE A 320 0.26 1.10 -14.76
CA PHE A 320 -0.47 1.65 -13.62
C PHE A 320 -0.26 3.16 -13.53
N VAL A 321 -1.20 3.89 -12.92
CA VAL A 321 -0.99 5.26 -12.42
C VAL A 321 -0.99 5.21 -10.90
N ALA A 322 0.06 5.73 -10.27
CA ALA A 322 0.07 5.85 -8.82
C ALA A 322 -1.03 6.83 -8.38
N ALA A 323 -1.86 6.46 -7.41
CA ALA A 323 -2.93 7.33 -6.93
C ALA A 323 -3.07 7.30 -5.40
N LEU A 324 -3.42 8.46 -4.85
CA LEU A 324 -3.76 8.68 -3.45
C LEU A 324 -5.23 9.12 -3.36
N SER A 325 -6.11 8.22 -2.94
CA SER A 325 -7.56 8.47 -2.87
C SER A 325 -8.02 8.61 -1.42
N LEU A 326 -8.58 9.76 -1.07
CA LEU A 326 -9.08 10.08 0.27
C LEU A 326 -10.57 9.76 0.38
N TYR A 327 -10.93 9.00 1.40
CA TYR A 327 -12.29 8.64 1.76
C TYR A 327 -12.61 9.18 3.15
N GLY A 328 -13.84 9.62 3.35
CA GLY A 328 -14.34 10.00 4.67
C GLY A 328 -14.49 8.82 5.62
N ALA A 329 -14.81 9.12 6.87
CA ALA A 329 -15.10 8.10 7.89
C ALA A 329 -16.29 7.21 7.51
N ASP A 330 -17.31 7.84 6.92
CA ASP A 330 -18.48 7.26 6.26
C ASP A 330 -18.15 6.39 5.04
N GLY A 331 -16.90 6.42 4.57
CA GLY A 331 -16.44 5.72 3.38
C GLY A 331 -16.78 6.41 2.06
N VAL A 332 -17.31 7.63 2.10
CA VAL A 332 -17.59 8.37 0.87
C VAL A 332 -16.28 8.88 0.27
N HIS A 333 -16.08 8.66 -1.03
CA HIS A 333 -14.94 9.22 -1.76
C HIS A 333 -14.96 10.75 -1.71
N ARG A 334 -13.83 11.37 -1.36
CA ARG A 334 -13.69 12.83 -1.27
C ARG A 334 -12.86 13.40 -2.42
N SER A 335 -11.73 12.76 -2.73
CA SER A 335 -10.77 13.27 -3.73
C SER A 335 -9.69 12.25 -4.05
N THR A 336 -9.15 12.32 -5.27
CA THR A 336 -8.00 11.53 -5.71
C THR A 336 -6.91 12.44 -6.25
N VAL A 337 -5.66 12.17 -5.87
CA VAL A 337 -4.47 12.75 -6.50
C VAL A 337 -3.79 11.65 -7.30
N THR A 338 -3.63 11.86 -8.61
CA THR A 338 -2.90 10.96 -9.51
C THR A 338 -1.48 11.46 -9.69
N GLY A 339 -0.52 10.55 -9.65
CA GLY A 339 0.89 10.80 -9.88
C GLY A 339 1.37 10.31 -11.23
N LYS A 340 2.62 9.87 -11.28
CA LYS A 340 3.26 9.33 -12.49
C LYS A 340 2.67 7.98 -12.86
N ALA A 341 2.65 7.69 -14.16
CA ALA A 341 2.41 6.35 -14.66
C ALA A 341 3.67 5.49 -14.50
N VAL A 342 3.50 4.22 -14.14
CA VAL A 342 4.56 3.26 -13.85
C VAL A 342 4.24 1.92 -14.48
N SER A 343 5.25 1.22 -15.00
CA SER A 343 5.11 -0.16 -15.46
C SER A 343 5.50 -1.16 -14.38
N ALA A 344 5.00 -2.41 -14.47
CA ALA A 344 5.47 -3.53 -13.65
C ALA A 344 6.99 -3.81 -13.80
N PHE A 345 7.60 -3.30 -14.88
CA PHE A 345 9.03 -3.44 -15.17
C PHE A 345 9.89 -2.32 -14.56
N GLY A 346 9.27 -1.33 -13.90
CA GLY A 346 9.96 -0.17 -13.32
C GLY A 346 10.16 1.00 -14.28
N ASP A 347 9.46 1.01 -15.42
CA ASP A 347 9.41 2.17 -16.29
C ASP A 347 8.57 3.27 -15.63
N VAL A 348 9.06 4.50 -15.60
CA VAL A 348 8.30 5.65 -15.09
C VAL A 348 8.01 6.57 -16.26
N VAL A 349 6.73 6.77 -16.55
CA VAL A 349 6.27 7.59 -17.67
C VAL A 349 5.94 8.99 -17.17
N GLN A 350 6.62 9.98 -17.74
CA GLN A 350 6.31 11.38 -17.57
C GLN A 350 5.57 11.87 -18.81
N MET A 351 4.41 12.48 -18.60
CA MET A 351 3.58 13.04 -19.66
C MET A 351 3.75 14.58 -19.72
N GLY A 352 3.48 15.19 -20.87
CA GLY A 352 3.55 16.65 -21.06
C GLY A 352 4.45 17.05 -22.23
N ALA A 353 4.94 18.30 -22.22
CA ALA A 353 5.84 18.82 -23.25
C ALA A 353 7.17 18.06 -23.31
N ASP A 354 7.66 17.60 -22.15
CA ASP A 354 8.90 16.82 -22.00
C ASP A 354 8.62 15.32 -21.77
N ALA A 355 7.67 14.78 -22.54
CA ALA A 355 7.24 13.39 -22.38
C ALA A 355 8.44 12.43 -22.51
N ASN A 356 8.62 11.57 -21.51
CA ASN A 356 9.73 10.62 -21.48
C ASN A 356 9.37 9.35 -20.71
N VAL A 357 10.08 8.28 -21.00
CA VAL A 357 10.00 7.00 -20.29
C VAL A 357 11.33 6.73 -19.64
N SER A 358 11.37 6.79 -18.30
CA SER A 358 12.59 6.60 -17.52
C SER A 358 13.76 7.50 -17.97
N GLY A 359 13.48 8.73 -18.40
CA GLY A 359 14.48 9.68 -18.90
C GLY A 359 14.74 9.61 -20.40
N VAL A 360 14.17 8.64 -21.14
CA VAL A 360 14.25 8.56 -22.60
C VAL A 360 13.14 9.39 -23.24
N PRO A 361 13.44 10.49 -23.97
CA PRO A 361 12.42 11.35 -24.56
C PRO A 361 11.58 10.63 -25.62
N LEU A 362 10.28 10.94 -25.66
CA LEU A 362 9.37 10.48 -26.71
C LEU A 362 9.14 11.58 -27.75
N VAL A 363 9.16 11.20 -29.02
CA VAL A 363 8.80 12.07 -30.15
C VAL A 363 7.27 12.18 -30.25
N THR A 364 6.75 13.34 -30.64
CA THR A 364 5.31 13.55 -30.83
C THR A 364 4.96 13.77 -32.30
N GLY A 365 3.68 13.58 -32.66
CA GLY A 365 3.14 13.97 -33.97
C GLY A 365 3.14 12.89 -35.07
N GLY A 366 3.38 11.62 -34.73
CA GLY A 366 3.26 10.53 -35.70
C GLY A 366 1.81 10.22 -36.09
N ASP A 367 1.58 9.87 -37.36
CA ASP A 367 0.27 9.44 -37.88
C ASP A 367 0.29 7.97 -38.30
N ALA A 368 -0.47 7.13 -37.58
CA ALA A 368 -0.57 5.70 -37.87
C ALA A 368 -1.11 5.41 -39.28
N LYS A 369 -1.87 6.33 -39.89
CA LYS A 369 -2.38 6.18 -41.27
C LYS A 369 -1.29 6.27 -42.33
N SER A 370 -0.14 6.85 -42.01
CA SER A 370 1.00 6.95 -42.92
C SER A 370 1.79 5.64 -43.02
N VAL A 371 1.52 4.66 -42.15
CA VAL A 371 2.21 3.37 -42.11
C VAL A 371 1.72 2.48 -43.25
N ALA A 372 2.62 2.15 -44.17
CA ALA A 372 2.38 1.28 -45.32
C ALA A 372 2.92 -0.14 -45.10
N SER A 373 3.96 -0.31 -44.28
CA SER A 373 4.50 -1.62 -43.89
C SER A 373 5.01 -1.60 -42.46
N VAL A 374 5.08 -2.78 -41.83
CA VAL A 374 5.65 -2.95 -40.49
C VAL A 374 6.49 -4.23 -40.46
N SER A 375 7.59 -4.22 -39.71
CA SER A 375 8.32 -5.42 -39.33
C SER A 375 8.50 -5.47 -37.82
N VAL A 376 8.54 -6.68 -37.27
CA VAL A 376 8.72 -6.92 -35.84
C VAL A 376 9.73 -8.04 -35.60
N THR A 377 10.56 -7.87 -34.57
CA THR A 377 11.32 -8.94 -33.93
C THR A 377 10.90 -9.03 -32.47
N ALA A 378 10.94 -10.24 -31.90
CA ALA A 378 10.57 -10.49 -30.51
C ALA A 378 11.73 -11.13 -29.74
N SER A 379 11.96 -10.68 -28.51
CA SER A 379 13.00 -11.19 -27.61
C SER A 379 12.41 -11.49 -26.24
N ALA A 380 12.47 -12.75 -25.83
CA ALA A 380 11.99 -13.24 -24.54
C ALA A 380 13.13 -13.59 -23.57
N ARG A 381 14.32 -12.99 -23.71
CA ARG A 381 15.47 -13.27 -22.83
C ARG A 381 15.15 -13.10 -21.33
N ALA A 382 14.30 -12.13 -21.01
CA ALA A 382 13.88 -11.80 -19.65
C ALA A 382 12.47 -12.33 -19.34
N PHE A 383 12.06 -13.43 -19.99
CA PHE A 383 10.72 -14.00 -19.85
C PHE A 383 10.29 -14.09 -18.37
N PRO A 384 9.06 -13.68 -18.01
CA PRO A 384 7.92 -13.40 -18.89
C PRO A 384 7.90 -12.02 -19.57
N LEU A 385 8.87 -11.14 -19.32
CA LEU A 385 9.02 -9.93 -20.13
C LEU A 385 9.43 -10.30 -21.57
N VAL A 386 8.66 -9.80 -22.53
CA VAL A 386 8.96 -9.87 -23.96
C VAL A 386 9.15 -8.46 -24.50
N GLU A 387 10.28 -8.23 -25.15
CA GLU A 387 10.58 -7.00 -25.86
C GLU A 387 10.35 -7.17 -27.36
N LEU A 388 9.72 -6.17 -27.96
CA LEU A 388 9.48 -6.09 -29.39
C LEU A 388 10.26 -4.92 -29.97
N GLU A 389 11.03 -5.19 -31.02
CA GLU A 389 11.63 -4.14 -31.85
C GLU A 389 10.76 -3.99 -33.10
N VAL A 390 10.19 -2.81 -33.30
CA VAL A 390 9.20 -2.56 -34.35
C VAL A 390 9.69 -1.48 -35.31
N ALA A 391 9.43 -1.68 -36.60
CA ALA A 391 9.77 -0.73 -37.65
C ALA A 391 8.54 -0.40 -38.51
N PRO A 392 7.71 0.57 -38.12
CA PRO A 392 6.64 1.07 -38.96
C PRO A 392 7.23 1.98 -40.04
N LYS A 393 6.92 1.69 -41.30
CA LYS A 393 7.46 2.40 -42.46
C LYS A 393 6.35 2.97 -43.34
N ASP A 394 6.60 4.15 -43.88
CA ASP A 394 5.76 4.76 -44.90
C ASP A 394 5.91 4.07 -46.26
N ALA A 395 5.16 4.54 -47.27
CA ALA A 395 5.24 4.00 -48.63
C ALA A 395 6.60 4.24 -49.31
N GLY A 396 7.40 5.19 -48.81
CA GLY A 396 8.77 5.45 -49.25
C GLY A 396 9.83 4.59 -48.54
N GLY A 397 9.42 3.76 -47.58
CA GLY A 397 10.31 2.93 -46.77
C GLY A 397 10.98 3.66 -45.61
N ASN A 398 10.60 4.92 -45.33
CA ASN A 398 11.12 5.69 -44.20
C ASN A 398 10.37 5.33 -42.92
N ILE A 399 11.04 5.44 -41.77
CA ILE A 399 10.42 5.22 -40.47
C ILE A 399 9.37 6.30 -40.20
N VAL A 400 8.17 5.88 -39.82
CA VAL A 400 7.14 6.76 -39.26
C VAL A 400 7.43 6.92 -37.76
N ALA A 401 8.09 8.01 -37.37
CA ALA A 401 8.41 8.30 -35.96
C ALA A 401 7.22 8.95 -35.21
N GLY A 402 7.27 8.95 -33.87
CA GLY A 402 6.32 9.66 -33.02
C GLY A 402 4.94 9.03 -32.89
N LEU A 403 4.78 7.75 -33.24
CA LEU A 403 3.53 7.02 -33.00
C LEU A 403 3.35 6.78 -31.49
N ALA A 404 2.13 6.97 -31.02
CA ALA A 404 1.76 6.69 -29.63
C ALA A 404 1.58 5.18 -29.38
N ALA A 405 1.63 4.75 -28.12
CA ALA A 405 1.42 3.35 -27.74
C ALA A 405 0.08 2.79 -28.25
N SER A 406 -0.97 3.62 -28.24
CA SER A 406 -2.32 3.27 -28.72
C SER A 406 -2.41 3.04 -30.23
N ALA A 407 -1.38 3.39 -31.01
CA ALA A 407 -1.32 3.05 -32.44
C ALA A 407 -1.02 1.56 -32.68
N PHE A 408 -0.53 0.85 -31.66
CA PHE A 408 -0.14 -0.55 -31.75
C PHE A 408 -1.18 -1.43 -31.08
N SER A 409 -1.61 -2.48 -31.79
CA SER A 409 -2.32 -3.62 -31.21
C SER A 409 -1.40 -4.83 -31.27
N VAL A 410 -1.19 -5.49 -30.13
CA VAL A 410 -0.28 -6.64 -30.03
C VAL A 410 -1.06 -7.86 -29.54
N GLN A 411 -0.82 -8.99 -30.20
CA GLN A 411 -1.39 -10.27 -29.86
C GLN A 411 -0.30 -11.32 -29.70
N GLU A 412 -0.42 -12.19 -28.70
CA GLU A 412 0.39 -13.39 -28.53
C GLU A 412 -0.50 -14.61 -28.65
N ASP A 413 -0.16 -15.52 -29.56
CA ASP A 413 -0.93 -16.73 -29.85
C ASP A 413 -2.43 -16.45 -30.05
N GLY A 414 -2.73 -15.31 -30.70
CA GLY A 414 -4.09 -14.83 -30.98
C GLY A 414 -4.76 -14.04 -29.84
N LYS A 415 -4.16 -13.98 -28.65
CA LYS A 415 -4.70 -13.26 -27.49
C LYS A 415 -4.12 -11.86 -27.39
N THR A 416 -4.97 -10.85 -27.21
CA THR A 416 -4.52 -9.45 -27.11
C THR A 416 -3.76 -9.21 -25.81
N VAL A 417 -2.63 -8.52 -25.88
CA VAL A 417 -1.79 -8.15 -24.72
C VAL A 417 -1.61 -6.64 -24.62
N SER A 418 -1.46 -6.13 -23.40
CA SER A 418 -1.14 -4.72 -23.16
C SER A 418 0.36 -4.48 -23.30
N VAL A 419 0.73 -3.38 -23.96
CA VAL A 419 2.14 -3.00 -24.19
C VAL A 419 2.52 -1.68 -23.52
N VAL A 420 3.77 -1.60 -23.09
CA VAL A 420 4.47 -0.38 -22.66
C VAL A 420 5.34 0.08 -23.82
N LEU A 421 5.16 1.33 -24.27
CA LEU A 421 6.05 1.96 -25.24
C LEU A 421 7.25 2.56 -24.51
N ARG A 422 8.47 2.11 -24.84
CA ARG A 422 9.73 2.61 -24.24
C ARG A 422 10.44 3.61 -25.15
N GLU A 423 10.33 3.43 -26.47
CA GLU A 423 10.97 4.28 -27.48
C GLU A 423 10.09 4.39 -28.73
N ASN A 424 10.08 5.55 -29.39
CA ASN A 424 9.22 5.81 -30.55
C ASN A 424 9.89 6.60 -31.70
N GLY A 425 11.19 6.38 -31.93
CA GLY A 425 11.87 6.94 -33.10
C GLY A 425 12.70 8.21 -32.91
N GLY A 426 13.03 8.61 -31.67
CA GLY A 426 13.83 9.80 -31.37
C GLY A 426 15.33 9.74 -31.69
N GLY A 427 15.81 8.60 -32.20
CA GLY A 427 17.25 8.34 -32.43
C GLY A 427 17.94 7.76 -31.19
N PRO A 428 18.94 6.87 -31.36
CA PRO A 428 19.60 6.22 -30.22
C PRO A 428 20.44 7.19 -29.38
N ARG A 429 20.31 7.07 -28.05
CA ARG A 429 21.26 7.62 -27.07
C ARG A 429 22.37 6.61 -26.84
N VAL A 430 23.59 6.92 -27.29
CA VAL A 430 24.75 6.02 -27.24
C VAL A 430 25.73 6.52 -26.18
N LEU A 431 25.99 5.71 -25.16
CA LEU A 431 27.02 6.00 -24.17
C LEU A 431 28.30 5.24 -24.54
N VAL A 432 29.39 5.97 -24.76
CA VAL A 432 30.73 5.38 -24.87
C VAL A 432 31.32 5.37 -23.47
N LEU A 433 31.51 4.17 -22.92
CA LEU A 433 31.99 3.94 -21.57
C LEU A 433 33.41 3.37 -21.62
N TRP A 434 34.35 4.05 -20.95
CA TRP A 434 35.76 3.69 -20.97
C TRP A 434 36.26 3.25 -19.61
N ASP A 435 36.81 2.05 -19.51
CA ASP A 435 37.53 1.58 -18.32
C ASP A 435 38.90 2.28 -18.21
N GLY A 436 39.09 3.00 -17.10
CA GLY A 436 40.27 3.83 -16.87
C GLY A 436 41.32 3.18 -15.98
N THR A 437 41.23 1.87 -15.69
CA THR A 437 42.13 1.15 -14.76
C THR A 437 43.60 1.16 -15.15
N GLY A 438 43.91 1.57 -16.38
CA GLY A 438 45.28 1.72 -16.88
C GLY A 438 45.85 0.43 -17.45
N SER A 439 45.10 -0.67 -17.40
CA SER A 439 45.35 -1.87 -18.19
C SER A 439 44.85 -1.72 -19.62
N GLN A 440 43.97 -0.77 -19.94
CA GLN A 440 43.51 -0.49 -21.30
C GLN A 440 44.48 0.44 -22.06
N PRO A 441 44.48 0.43 -23.41
CA PRO A 441 45.21 1.42 -24.19
C PRO A 441 44.79 2.85 -23.83
N VAL A 442 45.71 3.82 -23.86
CA VAL A 442 45.33 5.22 -23.58
C VAL A 442 44.40 5.74 -24.69
N PRO A 443 43.16 6.17 -24.38
CA PRO A 443 42.26 6.72 -25.38
C PRO A 443 42.85 7.99 -26.00
N ASN A 444 42.65 8.16 -27.31
CA ASN A 444 43.14 9.32 -28.05
C ASN A 444 42.14 9.76 -29.12
N ALA A 445 42.38 10.94 -29.71
CA ALA A 445 41.49 11.53 -30.70
C ALA A 445 41.32 10.67 -31.97
N THR A 446 42.35 9.93 -32.38
CA THR A 446 42.27 9.04 -33.56
C THR A 446 41.30 7.88 -33.30
N LEU A 447 41.45 7.21 -32.16
CA LEU A 447 40.55 6.15 -31.72
C LEU A 447 39.13 6.68 -31.56
N GLY A 448 38.96 7.81 -30.88
CA GLY A 448 37.65 8.43 -30.67
C GLY A 448 36.97 8.84 -31.97
N LYS A 449 37.73 9.30 -32.97
CA LYS A 449 37.18 9.59 -34.30
C LYS A 449 36.73 8.31 -35.01
N ALA A 450 37.51 7.24 -34.98
CA ALA A 450 37.13 5.97 -35.62
C ALA A 450 35.86 5.36 -35.00
N ILE A 451 35.75 5.39 -33.67
CA ILE A 451 34.55 4.97 -32.93
C ILE A 451 33.37 5.87 -33.29
N GLY A 452 33.56 7.19 -33.29
CA GLY A 452 32.54 8.15 -33.68
C GLY A 452 32.04 7.92 -35.10
N ASP A 453 32.94 7.78 -36.07
CA ASP A 453 32.61 7.50 -37.47
C ASP A 453 31.77 6.23 -37.60
N ALA A 454 32.11 5.16 -36.87
CA ALA A 454 31.34 3.92 -36.86
C ALA A 454 29.95 4.07 -36.23
N ILE A 455 29.84 4.80 -35.10
CA ILE A 455 28.56 5.08 -34.44
C ILE A 455 27.63 5.85 -35.38
N PHE A 456 28.09 6.97 -35.96
CA PHE A 456 27.24 7.80 -36.81
C PHE A 456 26.97 7.18 -38.20
N ALA A 457 27.82 6.27 -38.68
CA ALA A 457 27.52 5.48 -39.85
C ALA A 457 26.40 4.45 -39.58
N ALA A 458 26.43 3.77 -38.43
CA ALA A 458 25.44 2.77 -38.06
C ALA A 458 24.12 3.39 -37.55
N MET A 459 24.22 4.54 -36.89
CA MET A 459 23.13 5.26 -36.24
C MET A 459 23.22 6.76 -36.56
N PRO A 460 22.75 7.20 -37.76
CA PRO A 460 22.93 8.58 -38.23
C PRO A 460 22.30 9.65 -37.32
N ASN A 461 21.24 9.30 -36.60
CA ASN A 461 20.53 10.21 -35.70
C ASN A 461 20.95 10.03 -34.23
N ALA A 462 22.07 9.34 -33.96
CA ALA A 462 22.52 9.13 -32.60
C ALA A 462 22.83 10.44 -31.88
N ARG A 463 22.69 10.41 -30.57
CA ARG A 463 23.26 11.40 -29.64
C ARG A 463 24.21 10.66 -28.73
N VAL A 464 25.44 11.17 -28.63
CA VAL A 464 26.52 10.48 -27.92
C VAL A 464 26.85 11.21 -26.64
N GLN A 465 27.14 10.43 -25.59
CA GLN A 465 27.86 10.88 -24.41
C GLN A 465 29.09 9.98 -24.24
N VAL A 466 30.20 10.55 -23.78
CA VAL A 466 31.40 9.78 -23.44
C VAL A 466 31.64 9.92 -21.94
N SER A 467 31.92 8.82 -21.25
CA SER A 467 32.20 8.80 -19.81
C SER A 467 33.23 7.73 -19.45
N LEU A 468 33.90 7.94 -18.34
CA LEU A 468 34.65 6.90 -17.64
C LEU A 468 33.71 5.90 -16.97
N LEU A 469 34.18 4.66 -16.80
CA LEU A 469 33.58 3.66 -15.94
C LEU A 469 33.58 4.18 -14.49
N GLY A 470 32.42 4.26 -13.85
CA GLY A 470 32.26 4.91 -12.54
C GLY A 470 32.27 6.44 -12.55
N GLY A 471 32.32 7.07 -13.74
CA GLY A 471 31.92 8.47 -13.89
C GLY A 471 30.42 8.67 -13.60
N ALA A 472 29.97 9.92 -13.58
CA ALA A 472 28.58 10.29 -13.34
C ALA A 472 27.89 10.84 -14.61
N PRO A 473 27.64 10.01 -15.65
CA PRO A 473 26.89 10.47 -16.82
C PRO A 473 25.47 10.88 -16.42
N THR A 474 24.87 11.79 -17.18
CA THR A 474 23.60 12.44 -16.85
C THR A 474 22.61 12.31 -17.99
N VAL A 475 21.31 12.42 -17.68
CA VAL A 475 20.25 12.29 -18.69
C VAL A 475 20.38 13.37 -19.78
N ASP A 476 20.88 14.57 -19.45
CA ASP A 476 21.05 15.66 -20.41
C ASP A 476 22.43 15.67 -21.10
N GLY A 477 23.30 14.69 -20.79
CA GLY A 477 24.68 14.65 -21.28
C GLY A 477 24.85 14.19 -22.74
N PHE A 478 23.80 13.66 -23.37
CA PHE A 478 23.82 13.15 -24.75
C PHE A 478 23.74 14.30 -25.77
N THR A 479 24.83 15.05 -25.90
CA THR A 479 24.90 16.28 -26.71
C THR A 479 25.78 16.16 -27.95
N ILE A 480 26.66 15.15 -28.02
CA ILE A 480 27.58 14.97 -29.13
C ILE A 480 26.82 14.43 -30.35
N ALA A 481 26.94 15.11 -31.49
CA ALA A 481 26.20 14.79 -32.72
C ALA A 481 27.10 14.47 -33.92
N ASP A 482 28.42 14.43 -33.73
CA ASP A 482 29.39 14.06 -34.77
C ASP A 482 30.63 13.35 -34.20
N ALA A 483 31.40 12.73 -35.10
CA ALA A 483 32.58 11.95 -34.73
C ALA A 483 33.71 12.81 -34.13
N SER A 484 33.78 14.09 -34.47
CA SER A 484 34.79 15.02 -33.94
C SER A 484 34.54 15.31 -32.45
N GLY A 485 33.28 15.47 -32.05
CA GLY A 485 32.93 15.62 -30.64
C GLY A 485 33.26 14.37 -29.81
N VAL A 486 33.06 13.17 -30.37
CA VAL A 486 33.47 11.91 -29.72
C VAL A 486 34.99 11.86 -29.56
N ALA A 487 35.74 12.23 -30.61
CA ALA A 487 37.20 12.30 -30.58
C ALA A 487 37.72 13.24 -29.48
N SER A 488 37.15 14.43 -29.37
CA SER A 488 37.52 15.41 -28.34
C SER A 488 37.18 14.92 -26.93
N ALA A 489 35.99 14.36 -26.73
CA ALA A 489 35.57 13.89 -25.42
C ALA A 489 36.38 12.68 -24.94
N LEU A 490 36.66 11.72 -25.82
CA LEU A 490 37.43 10.52 -25.48
C LEU A 490 38.90 10.84 -25.17
N ALA A 491 39.51 11.78 -25.90
CA ALA A 491 40.88 12.24 -25.63
C ALA A 491 41.03 13.01 -24.30
N GLY A 492 39.93 13.50 -23.73
CA GLY A 492 39.92 14.23 -22.46
C GLY A 492 39.82 13.34 -21.21
N ILE A 493 39.74 12.02 -21.38
CA ILE A 493 39.65 11.07 -20.27
C ILE A 493 41.01 10.89 -19.60
N SER A 494 41.11 11.18 -18.29
CA SER A 494 42.39 11.15 -17.56
C SER A 494 42.35 10.47 -16.18
N GLU A 495 41.21 9.91 -15.74
CA GLU A 495 41.03 9.36 -14.38
C GLU A 495 40.72 7.86 -14.36
N VAL A 496 40.95 7.23 -13.20
CA VAL A 496 40.93 5.78 -12.96
C VAL A 496 39.71 5.38 -12.14
N SER A 497 38.93 4.38 -12.58
CA SER A 497 37.87 3.74 -11.78
C SER A 497 37.54 2.35 -12.37
N SER A 498 37.29 1.36 -11.48
CA SER A 498 37.33 -0.09 -11.76
C SER A 498 36.09 -0.95 -11.43
N PRO A 499 34.97 -0.48 -10.87
CA PRO A 499 33.85 -1.38 -10.62
C PRO A 499 33.06 -1.64 -11.92
N VAL A 500 33.28 -2.76 -12.63
CA VAL A 500 32.58 -3.08 -13.89
C VAL A 500 31.06 -3.03 -13.71
N TYR A 501 30.51 -3.80 -12.77
CA TYR A 501 29.07 -3.84 -12.54
C TYR A 501 28.56 -2.56 -11.88
N GLY A 502 29.26 -2.03 -10.85
CA GLY A 502 28.90 -0.74 -10.23
C GLY A 502 28.89 0.43 -11.22
N GLY A 503 29.86 0.46 -12.14
CA GLY A 503 29.99 1.47 -13.18
C GLY A 503 28.94 1.33 -14.29
N LEU A 504 28.56 0.11 -14.67
CA LEU A 504 27.41 -0.12 -15.56
C LEU A 504 26.09 0.33 -14.92
N LEU A 505 25.89 0.06 -13.62
CA LEU A 505 24.73 0.55 -12.88
C LEU A 505 24.67 2.08 -12.87
N ALA A 506 25.81 2.74 -12.60
CA ALA A 506 25.93 4.20 -12.66
C ALA A 506 25.63 4.74 -14.07
N ALA A 507 26.16 4.08 -15.11
CA ALA A 507 25.91 4.41 -16.50
C ALA A 507 24.41 4.38 -16.84
N MET A 508 23.68 3.36 -16.37
CA MET A 508 22.25 3.21 -16.62
C MET A 508 21.38 4.32 -16.00
N ARG A 509 21.90 5.10 -15.03
CA ARG A 509 21.20 6.28 -14.48
C ARG A 509 21.05 7.40 -15.50
N SER A 510 21.93 7.45 -16.50
CA SER A 510 21.86 8.41 -17.61
C SER A 510 20.85 8.02 -18.71
N ALA A 511 20.14 6.90 -18.56
CA ALA A 511 19.18 6.37 -19.53
C ALA A 511 19.74 6.22 -20.97
N PRO A 512 20.88 5.52 -21.16
CA PRO A 512 21.35 5.17 -22.49
C PRO A 512 20.40 4.16 -23.14
N THR A 513 20.38 4.16 -24.48
CA THR A 513 19.65 3.16 -25.28
C THR A 513 20.59 2.19 -26.01
N ALA A 514 21.90 2.44 -25.95
CA ALA A 514 22.99 1.55 -26.32
C ALA A 514 24.27 1.97 -25.59
N ILE A 515 25.14 1.02 -25.27
CA ILE A 515 26.44 1.28 -24.65
C ILE A 515 27.55 0.66 -25.52
N VAL A 516 28.63 1.41 -25.75
CA VAL A 516 29.90 0.86 -26.26
C VAL A 516 30.89 0.88 -25.09
N PHE A 517 31.20 -0.30 -24.56
CA PHE A 517 31.93 -0.46 -23.30
C PHE A 517 33.32 -1.05 -23.57
N PHE A 518 34.38 -0.30 -23.26
CA PHE A 518 35.77 -0.73 -23.41
C PHE A 518 36.32 -1.11 -22.03
N SER A 519 36.73 -2.36 -21.85
CA SER A 519 37.27 -2.87 -20.57
C SER A 519 38.04 -4.17 -20.78
N ASP A 520 38.92 -4.52 -19.84
CA ASP A 520 39.51 -5.86 -19.77
C ASP A 520 38.61 -6.85 -19.02
N GLY A 521 37.54 -6.36 -18.37
CA GLY A 521 36.57 -7.16 -17.63
C GLY A 521 37.04 -7.63 -16.26
N ASP A 522 38.14 -7.11 -15.70
CA ASP A 522 38.59 -7.46 -14.34
C ASP A 522 37.51 -7.07 -13.32
N ALA A 523 36.72 -8.06 -12.93
CA ALA A 523 35.53 -7.86 -12.12
C ALA A 523 35.92 -7.52 -10.67
N GLU A 524 35.04 -6.79 -9.99
CA GLU A 524 35.24 -6.42 -8.58
C GLU A 524 35.57 -7.64 -7.71
N LYS A 525 36.60 -7.50 -6.86
CA LYS A 525 36.82 -8.37 -5.70
C LYS A 525 36.03 -7.84 -4.50
N SER A 526 34.73 -7.63 -4.67
CA SER A 526 33.82 -7.19 -3.60
C SER A 526 33.02 -8.37 -3.05
N ALA A 527 32.66 -8.31 -1.77
CA ALA A 527 31.78 -9.31 -1.16
C ALA A 527 30.35 -9.27 -1.76
N ASP A 528 29.99 -8.18 -2.44
CA ASP A 528 28.68 -7.91 -3.02
C ASP A 528 28.62 -8.10 -4.55
N VAL A 529 29.65 -8.72 -5.15
CA VAL A 529 29.77 -8.84 -6.61
C VAL A 529 28.55 -9.52 -7.25
N ASP A 530 27.93 -10.50 -6.59
CA ASP A 530 26.74 -11.18 -7.08
C ASP A 530 25.49 -10.28 -7.07
N ALA A 531 25.35 -9.44 -6.04
CA ALA A 531 24.28 -8.45 -5.93
C ALA A 531 24.41 -7.39 -7.04
N LEU A 532 25.62 -6.89 -7.24
CA LEU A 532 25.94 -5.90 -8.28
C LEU A 532 25.76 -6.49 -9.69
N ARG A 533 26.23 -7.72 -9.92
CA ARG A 533 26.03 -8.45 -11.16
C ARG A 533 24.54 -8.63 -11.48
N ALA A 534 23.76 -9.17 -10.55
CA ALA A 534 22.33 -9.39 -10.76
C ALA A 534 21.60 -8.07 -11.09
N SER A 535 21.87 -7.02 -10.31
CA SER A 535 21.32 -5.69 -10.54
C SER A 535 21.71 -5.14 -11.91
N ALA A 536 22.99 -5.22 -12.29
CA ALA A 536 23.49 -4.65 -13.54
C ALA A 536 22.86 -5.35 -14.74
N LEU A 537 22.82 -6.68 -14.74
CA LEU A 537 22.25 -7.45 -15.83
C LEU A 537 20.73 -7.20 -15.99
N SER A 538 20.00 -7.01 -14.89
CA SER A 538 18.57 -6.64 -14.94
C SER A 538 18.32 -5.27 -15.58
N SER A 539 19.21 -4.31 -15.32
CA SER A 539 19.10 -2.95 -15.86
C SER A 539 19.41 -2.87 -17.35
N LEU A 540 20.12 -3.86 -17.90
CA LEU A 540 20.62 -3.86 -19.28
C LEU A 540 19.68 -4.52 -20.28
N VAL A 541 18.56 -5.12 -19.86
CA VAL A 541 17.66 -5.90 -20.73
C VAL A 541 17.27 -5.12 -22.00
N SER A 542 16.97 -3.82 -21.85
CA SER A 542 16.58 -2.93 -22.96
C SER A 542 17.72 -2.14 -23.61
N CYS A 543 18.97 -2.26 -23.11
CA CYS A 543 20.09 -1.43 -23.54
C CYS A 543 21.25 -2.33 -24.03
N PRO A 544 21.36 -2.62 -25.34
CA PRO A 544 22.43 -3.44 -25.86
C PRO A 544 23.81 -2.87 -25.58
N VAL A 545 24.70 -3.74 -25.10
CA VAL A 545 26.09 -3.43 -24.79
C VAL A 545 27.02 -4.05 -25.83
N ILE A 546 27.74 -3.20 -26.55
CA ILE A 546 28.88 -3.62 -27.36
C ILE A 546 30.09 -3.65 -26.42
N ALA A 547 30.40 -4.83 -25.89
CA ALA A 547 31.50 -5.03 -24.95
C ALA A 547 32.79 -5.30 -25.73
N VAL A 548 33.74 -4.38 -25.63
CA VAL A 548 35.05 -4.43 -26.29
C VAL A 548 36.10 -4.81 -25.25
N GLY A 549 36.55 -6.06 -25.32
CA GLY A 549 37.68 -6.57 -24.56
C GLY A 549 38.97 -5.91 -25.02
N CYS A 550 39.56 -5.06 -24.17
CA CYS A 550 40.84 -4.42 -24.45
C CYS A 550 41.78 -4.42 -23.24
N ALA A 551 43.06 -4.72 -23.49
CA ALA A 551 44.10 -4.76 -22.47
C ALA A 551 45.48 -4.53 -23.11
N THR A 552 46.41 -3.99 -22.33
CA THR A 552 47.79 -3.64 -22.67
C THR A 552 48.74 -4.13 -21.58
N GLY A 553 50.01 -4.29 -21.93
CA GLY A 553 51.05 -4.80 -21.04
C GLY A 553 51.63 -6.14 -21.50
N PRO A 554 52.60 -6.70 -20.75
CA PRO A 554 53.33 -7.90 -21.17
C PRO A 554 52.52 -9.19 -21.12
N THR A 555 51.44 -9.21 -20.32
CA THR A 555 50.48 -10.33 -20.20
C THR A 555 49.06 -9.77 -20.11
N PRO A 556 48.50 -9.25 -21.22
CA PRO A 556 47.15 -8.69 -21.21
C PRO A 556 46.15 -9.82 -20.93
N THR A 557 45.34 -9.65 -19.89
CA THR A 557 44.29 -10.61 -19.53
C THR A 557 42.96 -9.95 -19.75
N ILE A 558 42.10 -10.58 -20.56
CA ILE A 558 40.73 -10.13 -20.80
C ILE A 558 39.81 -11.21 -20.20
N ALA A 559 38.96 -10.82 -19.26
CA ALA A 559 37.91 -11.66 -18.69
C ALA A 559 36.73 -11.76 -19.68
N SER A 560 36.94 -12.55 -20.74
CA SER A 560 35.98 -12.69 -21.84
C SER A 560 34.62 -13.22 -21.40
N ASP A 561 34.58 -14.07 -20.37
CA ASP A 561 33.35 -14.62 -19.79
C ASP A 561 32.48 -13.55 -19.11
N VAL A 562 33.10 -12.57 -18.44
CA VAL A 562 32.40 -11.42 -17.85
C VAL A 562 31.81 -10.54 -18.95
N LEU A 563 32.63 -10.14 -19.92
CA LEU A 563 32.23 -9.24 -21.00
C LEU A 563 31.20 -9.87 -21.96
N ASP A 564 31.36 -11.16 -22.27
CA ASP A 564 30.39 -11.93 -23.04
C ASP A 564 29.07 -12.09 -22.28
N GLY A 565 29.12 -12.32 -20.97
CA GLY A 565 27.92 -12.36 -20.12
C GLY A 565 27.13 -11.04 -20.14
N ILE A 566 27.82 -9.89 -20.10
CA ILE A 566 27.20 -8.55 -20.21
C ILE A 566 26.58 -8.34 -21.60
N ALA A 567 27.30 -8.70 -22.66
CA ALA A 567 26.79 -8.60 -24.03
C ALA A 567 25.57 -9.51 -24.24
N ALA A 568 25.62 -10.76 -23.79
CA ALA A 568 24.53 -11.72 -23.94
C ALA A 568 23.25 -11.28 -23.22
N ALA A 569 23.36 -10.78 -21.98
CA ALA A 569 22.21 -10.31 -21.21
C ALA A 569 21.49 -9.12 -21.86
N SER A 570 22.23 -8.29 -22.59
CA SER A 570 21.74 -7.01 -23.14
C SER A 570 21.26 -7.05 -24.59
N ASN A 571 21.32 -8.18 -25.30
CA ASN A 571 21.24 -8.26 -26.78
C ASN A 571 22.44 -7.64 -27.50
N GLY A 572 23.54 -7.46 -26.79
CA GLY A 572 24.74 -6.83 -27.26
C GLY A 572 25.63 -7.72 -28.11
N LYS A 573 26.90 -7.34 -28.19
CA LYS A 573 27.94 -8.10 -28.88
C LYS A 573 29.24 -7.97 -28.10
N PHE A 574 29.88 -9.09 -27.80
CA PHE A 574 31.25 -9.10 -27.28
C PHE A 574 32.24 -9.22 -28.43
N VAL A 575 33.32 -8.45 -28.35
CA VAL A 575 34.47 -8.52 -29.25
C VAL A 575 35.75 -8.35 -28.44
N SER A 576 36.72 -9.24 -28.66
CA SER A 576 38.05 -9.11 -28.07
C SER A 576 38.99 -8.52 -29.12
N ASP A 577 39.56 -7.36 -28.84
CA ASP A 577 40.41 -6.63 -29.79
C ASP A 577 41.80 -6.29 -29.22
N GLY A 578 42.13 -6.84 -28.04
CA GLY A 578 43.47 -6.75 -27.45
C GLY A 578 43.90 -5.31 -27.18
N ASP A 579 44.90 -4.83 -27.91
CA ASP A 579 45.47 -3.49 -27.73
C ASP A 579 44.79 -2.39 -28.58
N LEU A 580 43.67 -2.70 -29.24
CA LEU A 580 42.91 -1.81 -30.12
C LEU A 580 43.67 -1.32 -31.36
N SER A 581 44.72 -2.05 -31.78
CA SER A 581 45.47 -1.74 -33.00
C SER A 581 44.70 -2.05 -34.29
N ASN A 582 43.68 -2.92 -34.24
CA ASN A 582 42.83 -3.28 -35.38
C ASN A 582 41.34 -3.07 -35.08
N LEU A 583 40.81 -1.87 -35.30
CA LEU A 583 39.41 -1.57 -34.97
C LEU A 583 38.36 -2.22 -35.90
N ALA A 584 38.73 -3.04 -36.88
CA ALA A 584 37.78 -3.67 -37.80
C ALA A 584 36.71 -4.53 -37.07
N PRO A 585 37.05 -5.36 -36.07
CA PRO A 585 36.07 -6.13 -35.31
C PRO A 585 35.15 -5.22 -34.47
N VAL A 586 35.70 -4.15 -33.86
CA VAL A 586 34.94 -3.18 -33.06
C VAL A 586 33.94 -2.42 -33.93
N THR A 587 34.38 -1.90 -35.07
CA THR A 587 33.52 -1.18 -36.02
C THR A 587 32.45 -2.09 -36.63
N ALA A 588 32.76 -3.36 -36.90
CA ALA A 588 31.77 -4.36 -37.33
C ALA A 588 30.71 -4.63 -36.24
N ALA A 589 31.11 -4.74 -34.97
CA ALA A 589 30.17 -4.93 -33.86
C ALA A 589 29.25 -3.70 -33.67
N ILE A 590 29.81 -2.48 -33.78
CA ILE A 590 29.02 -1.23 -33.77
C ILE A 590 28.04 -1.20 -34.95
N ALA A 591 28.47 -1.59 -36.15
CA ALA A 591 27.61 -1.64 -37.33
C ALA A 591 26.47 -2.66 -37.19
N GLU A 592 26.76 -3.85 -36.65
CA GLU A 592 25.77 -4.92 -36.42
C GLU A 592 24.70 -4.48 -35.40
N VAL A 593 25.12 -4.04 -34.22
CA VAL A 593 24.20 -3.65 -33.14
C VAL A 593 23.50 -2.33 -33.47
N GLY A 594 24.24 -1.33 -33.95
CA GLY A 594 23.72 -0.02 -34.33
C GLY A 594 22.75 -0.10 -35.52
N GLY A 595 23.04 -0.94 -36.53
CA GLY A 595 22.15 -1.16 -37.67
C GLY A 595 20.81 -1.78 -37.26
N ARG A 596 20.81 -2.74 -36.32
CA ARG A 596 19.56 -3.26 -35.72
C ARG A 596 18.76 -2.15 -35.03
N ARG A 597 19.44 -1.33 -34.20
CA ARG A 597 18.80 -0.22 -33.47
C ARG A 597 18.22 0.86 -34.39
N SER A 598 18.92 1.19 -35.48
CA SER A 598 18.42 2.16 -36.47
C SER A 598 17.26 1.61 -37.30
N SER A 599 17.25 0.31 -37.58
CA SER A 599 16.24 -0.32 -38.44
C SER A 599 14.91 -0.59 -37.73
N ALA A 600 14.91 -0.76 -36.41
CA ALA A 600 13.72 -0.97 -35.59
C ALA A 600 13.70 0.00 -34.38
N PRO A 601 13.36 1.28 -34.63
CA PRO A 601 13.55 2.34 -33.63
C PRO A 601 12.40 2.46 -32.62
N TYR A 602 11.40 1.57 -32.70
CA TYR A 602 10.37 1.42 -31.67
C TYR A 602 10.70 0.25 -30.76
N ARG A 603 10.53 0.47 -29.45
CA ARG A 603 10.64 -0.58 -28.44
C ARG A 603 9.34 -0.67 -27.65
N LEU A 604 8.69 -1.81 -27.76
CA LEU A 604 7.51 -2.16 -26.96
C LEU A 604 7.89 -3.28 -25.99
N ALA A 605 7.26 -3.30 -24.82
CA ALA A 605 7.41 -4.34 -23.83
C ALA A 605 6.04 -4.82 -23.36
N TYR A 606 5.87 -6.14 -23.18
CA TYR A 606 4.71 -6.70 -22.51
C TYR A 606 5.11 -7.91 -21.66
N ARG A 607 4.20 -8.35 -20.81
CA ARG A 607 4.39 -9.55 -19.99
C ARG A 607 3.57 -10.70 -20.58
N ALA A 608 4.27 -11.72 -21.06
CA ALA A 608 3.65 -12.93 -21.59
C ALA A 608 3.09 -13.79 -20.44
N PRO A 609 2.00 -14.54 -20.63
CA PRO A 609 1.52 -15.51 -19.65
C PRO A 609 2.60 -16.51 -19.26
N SER A 610 2.72 -16.86 -17.99
CA SER A 610 3.76 -17.79 -17.52
C SER A 610 3.57 -19.20 -18.11
N ALA A 611 2.31 -19.62 -18.31
CA ALA A 611 1.93 -20.87 -18.96
C ALA A 611 1.79 -20.73 -20.48
N GLY A 612 1.94 -21.83 -21.23
CA GLY A 612 1.74 -21.87 -22.68
C GLY A 612 2.81 -22.65 -23.43
N ASN A 613 2.80 -22.53 -24.76
CA ASN A 613 3.77 -23.21 -25.63
C ASN A 613 5.20 -22.70 -25.41
N SER A 614 6.19 -23.57 -25.62
CA SER A 614 7.62 -23.23 -25.54
C SER A 614 8.08 -22.35 -26.70
N THR A 615 7.33 -22.30 -27.79
CA THR A 615 7.48 -21.34 -28.89
C THR A 615 6.18 -20.59 -29.05
N ARG A 616 6.24 -19.26 -29.09
CA ARG A 616 5.06 -18.38 -29.18
C ARG A 616 5.14 -17.46 -30.36
N THR A 617 3.98 -17.10 -30.88
CA THR A 617 3.83 -16.24 -32.05
C THR A 617 3.24 -14.90 -31.63
N VAL A 618 3.94 -13.81 -31.93
CA VAL A 618 3.49 -12.45 -31.66
C VAL A 618 3.12 -11.77 -32.95
N THR A 619 1.95 -11.13 -32.97
CA THR A 619 1.51 -10.28 -34.08
C THR A 619 1.38 -8.83 -33.60
N VAL A 620 2.02 -7.91 -34.31
CA VAL A 620 1.91 -6.46 -34.09
C VAL A 620 1.15 -5.85 -35.25
N THR A 621 0.14 -5.02 -34.95
CA THR A 621 -0.69 -4.33 -35.93
C THR A 621 -0.61 -2.82 -35.71
N VAL A 622 -0.34 -2.08 -36.78
CA VAL A 622 -0.31 -0.60 -36.82
C VAL A 622 -0.73 -0.16 -38.22
N GLY A 623 -1.99 -0.45 -38.58
CA GLY A 623 -2.42 -0.50 -39.98
C GLY A 623 -2.16 -1.91 -40.54
N PRO A 624 -1.08 -2.15 -41.31
CA PRO A 624 -0.62 -3.50 -41.62
C PRO A 624 -0.23 -4.30 -40.36
N ASN A 625 -0.13 -5.61 -40.51
CA ASN A 625 0.34 -6.52 -39.48
C ASN A 625 1.73 -7.10 -39.81
N ALA A 626 2.46 -7.48 -38.78
CA ALA A 626 3.67 -8.29 -38.88
C ALA A 626 3.75 -9.28 -37.72
N THR A 627 4.41 -10.40 -37.97
CA THR A 627 4.49 -11.51 -37.03
C THR A 627 5.94 -11.86 -36.74
N ALA A 628 6.24 -12.18 -35.49
CA ALA A 628 7.51 -12.73 -35.04
C ALA A 628 7.25 -13.98 -34.18
N GLN A 629 8.26 -14.82 -34.05
CA GLN A 629 8.25 -15.94 -33.11
C GLN A 629 9.41 -15.83 -32.14
N TYR A 630 9.21 -16.33 -30.93
CA TYR A 630 10.28 -16.48 -29.95
C TYR A 630 10.11 -17.80 -29.18
N ALA A 631 11.23 -18.31 -28.68
CA ALA A 631 11.25 -19.45 -27.76
C ALA A 631 11.33 -18.94 -26.32
N VAL A 632 10.61 -19.59 -25.41
CA VAL A 632 10.72 -19.37 -23.97
C VAL A 632 12.07 -19.93 -23.51
N PRO A 633 12.99 -19.11 -22.97
CA PRO A 633 14.32 -19.59 -22.62
C PRO A 633 14.29 -20.41 -21.32
N GLU A 634 15.17 -21.41 -21.23
CA GLU A 634 15.41 -22.18 -20.02
C GLU A 634 16.03 -21.31 -18.91
N THR A 635 17.03 -20.49 -19.29
CA THR A 635 17.67 -19.51 -18.41
C THR A 635 17.16 -18.12 -18.71
N ARG A 636 16.67 -17.41 -17.69
CA ARG A 636 16.00 -16.11 -17.84
C ARG A 636 16.87 -15.01 -17.23
N ALA A 637 17.01 -13.90 -17.95
CA ALA A 637 17.46 -12.66 -17.33
C ALA A 637 16.36 -12.13 -16.39
N PRO A 638 16.70 -11.32 -15.38
CA PRO A 638 15.70 -10.71 -14.52
C PRO A 638 14.72 -9.83 -15.32
N GLU A 639 13.42 -9.91 -15.00
CA GLU A 639 12.35 -9.27 -15.79
C GLU A 639 12.20 -7.76 -15.57
N SER A 640 12.68 -7.25 -14.44
CA SER A 640 12.40 -5.90 -13.97
C SER A 640 13.56 -5.34 -13.17
N ASP A 641 13.69 -4.02 -13.20
CA ASP A 641 14.63 -3.27 -12.38
C ASP A 641 13.92 -2.60 -11.19
N ALA A 642 12.59 -2.71 -11.07
CA ALA A 642 11.84 -2.22 -9.91
C ALA A 642 12.01 -3.15 -8.70
N ILE A 643 12.62 -2.65 -7.63
CA ILE A 643 12.99 -3.49 -6.48
C ILE A 643 12.37 -3.08 -5.16
N GLY A 644 11.74 -1.90 -5.08
CA GLY A 644 11.08 -1.46 -3.85
C GLY A 644 10.02 -0.40 -4.10
N VAL A 645 8.91 -0.51 -3.38
CA VAL A 645 7.91 0.57 -3.25
C VAL A 645 7.87 1.02 -1.81
N HIS A 646 7.95 2.34 -1.61
CA HIS A 646 8.11 2.92 -0.29
C HIS A 646 7.06 3.98 -0.02
N LEU A 647 6.64 4.02 1.24
CA LEU A 647 5.79 5.05 1.82
C LEU A 647 6.64 5.91 2.75
N GLU A 648 6.52 7.22 2.61
CA GLU A 648 7.09 8.19 3.51
C GLU A 648 5.97 9.10 4.03
N LEU A 649 5.90 9.28 5.35
CA LEU A 649 5.02 10.25 5.99
C LEU A 649 5.87 11.25 6.77
N ASP A 650 5.63 12.55 6.58
CA ASP A 650 6.11 13.59 7.50
C ASP A 650 4.95 14.00 8.40
N VAL A 651 5.08 13.72 9.69
CA VAL A 651 4.07 14.02 10.71
C VAL A 651 4.74 14.83 11.83
N ASP A 652 4.40 16.11 11.91
CA ASP A 652 4.92 17.03 12.95
C ASP A 652 6.46 17.01 13.07
N GLY A 653 7.17 16.96 11.93
CA GLY A 653 8.64 16.92 11.85
C GLY A 653 9.26 15.55 12.10
N MET A 654 8.44 14.51 12.28
CA MET A 654 8.87 13.11 12.29
C MET A 654 8.65 12.48 10.92
N THR A 655 9.73 12.03 10.29
CA THR A 655 9.66 11.23 9.07
C THR A 655 9.53 9.75 9.39
N VAL A 656 8.41 9.13 8.99
CA VAL A 656 8.19 7.69 9.05
C VAL A 656 8.35 7.10 7.66
N LYS A 657 9.25 6.11 7.52
CA LYS A 657 9.46 5.39 6.26
C LYS A 657 9.05 3.93 6.39
N ARG A 658 8.39 3.40 5.36
CA ARG A 658 8.00 1.98 5.25
C ARG A 658 8.22 1.46 3.85
N THR A 659 8.68 0.22 3.74
CA THR A 659 8.72 -0.53 2.48
C THR A 659 7.40 -1.27 2.34
N LEU A 660 6.56 -0.83 1.40
CA LEU A 660 5.29 -1.49 1.09
C LEU A 660 5.52 -2.81 0.34
N ALA A 661 6.54 -2.86 -0.51
CA ALA A 661 6.96 -4.05 -1.23
C ALA A 661 8.44 -4.00 -1.63
N GLY A 662 9.04 -5.18 -1.81
CA GLY A 662 10.43 -5.32 -2.24
C GLY A 662 11.45 -5.10 -1.12
N VAL A 663 12.63 -4.55 -1.46
CA VAL A 663 13.71 -4.25 -0.51
C VAL A 663 13.64 -2.81 -0.02
N ALA A 664 14.28 -2.50 1.12
CA ALA A 664 14.30 -1.13 1.66
C ALA A 664 15.19 -0.17 0.86
N ILE A 665 14.94 1.14 1.00
CA ILE A 665 15.72 2.20 0.35
C ILE A 665 17.21 2.04 0.72
N GLY A 666 18.07 2.15 -0.27
CA GLY A 666 19.53 2.01 -0.12
C GLY A 666 20.03 0.57 -0.07
N LEU A 667 19.15 -0.43 -0.02
CA LEU A 667 19.53 -1.84 -0.04
C LEU A 667 19.43 -2.43 -1.45
N ARG A 668 20.31 -3.40 -1.73
CA ARG A 668 20.29 -4.19 -2.96
C ARG A 668 19.88 -5.63 -2.64
N PRO A 669 19.13 -6.30 -3.52
CA PRO A 669 18.97 -7.74 -3.44
C PRO A 669 20.34 -8.43 -3.53
N SER A 670 20.59 -9.42 -2.68
CA SER A 670 21.91 -10.03 -2.51
C SER A 670 22.36 -10.88 -3.71
N ASN A 671 21.44 -11.33 -4.54
CA ASN A 671 21.69 -12.16 -5.72
C ASN A 671 20.47 -12.12 -6.68
N ALA A 672 20.52 -12.91 -7.75
CA ALA A 672 19.47 -12.97 -8.77
C ALA A 672 18.11 -13.47 -8.23
N ASP A 673 18.10 -14.45 -7.32
CA ASP A 673 16.85 -14.98 -6.75
C ASP A 673 16.18 -13.95 -5.82
N ALA A 674 16.98 -13.26 -5.00
CA ALA A 674 16.50 -12.16 -4.17
C ALA A 674 15.97 -11.01 -5.03
N LEU A 675 16.60 -10.74 -6.18
CA LEU A 675 16.13 -9.73 -7.13
C LEU A 675 14.79 -10.13 -7.73
N ALA A 676 14.65 -11.37 -8.20
CA ALA A 676 13.38 -11.89 -8.72
C ALA A 676 12.26 -11.78 -7.68
N ALA A 677 12.52 -12.17 -6.42
CA ALA A 677 11.57 -12.05 -5.33
C ALA A 677 11.17 -10.58 -5.05
N ALA A 678 12.14 -9.65 -5.08
CA ALA A 678 11.87 -8.23 -4.90
C ALA A 678 11.00 -7.66 -6.04
N THR A 679 11.32 -8.00 -7.29
CA THR A 679 10.56 -7.55 -8.47
C THR A 679 9.13 -8.09 -8.47
N LEU A 680 8.94 -9.36 -8.09
CA LEU A 680 7.62 -9.96 -7.96
C LEU A 680 6.80 -9.28 -6.85
N ALA A 681 7.42 -8.98 -5.70
CA ALA A 681 6.75 -8.26 -4.62
C ALA A 681 6.29 -6.86 -5.06
N VAL A 682 7.09 -6.15 -5.86
CA VAL A 682 6.69 -4.84 -6.41
C VAL A 682 5.52 -4.99 -7.39
N HIS A 683 5.55 -5.98 -8.27
CA HIS A 683 4.43 -6.24 -9.19
C HIS A 683 3.15 -6.60 -8.43
N ASP A 684 3.25 -7.46 -7.42
CA ASP A 684 2.14 -7.84 -6.55
C ASP A 684 1.53 -6.62 -5.84
N PHE A 685 2.37 -5.70 -5.34
CA PHE A 685 1.89 -4.44 -4.77
C PHE A 685 1.13 -3.58 -5.78
N PHE A 686 1.56 -3.53 -7.05
CA PHE A 686 0.82 -2.79 -8.09
C PHE A 686 -0.56 -3.37 -8.38
N LEU A 687 -0.78 -4.65 -8.08
CA LEU A 687 -2.09 -5.31 -8.18
C LEU A 687 -2.90 -5.20 -6.88
N GLY A 688 -2.23 -4.96 -5.76
CA GLY A 688 -2.82 -4.82 -4.43
C GLY A 688 -3.20 -3.40 -4.04
N SER A 689 -3.36 -3.19 -2.73
CA SER A 689 -3.57 -1.85 -2.17
C SER A 689 -3.04 -1.72 -0.75
N SER A 690 -2.67 -0.48 -0.40
CA SER A 690 -2.39 -0.10 0.99
C SER A 690 -3.35 0.98 1.45
N TRP A 691 -3.68 0.97 2.74
CA TRP A 691 -4.58 1.92 3.37
C TRP A 691 -3.92 2.55 4.58
N LEU A 692 -3.88 3.87 4.58
CA LEU A 692 -3.61 4.66 5.78
C LEU A 692 -4.94 5.03 6.43
N VAL A 693 -5.08 4.72 7.70
CA VAL A 693 -6.26 5.07 8.51
C VAL A 693 -5.83 6.06 9.58
N PHE A 694 -6.51 7.19 9.64
CA PHE A 694 -6.12 8.32 10.48
C PHE A 694 -7.15 8.53 11.58
N GLU A 695 -6.67 8.62 12.82
CA GLU A 695 -7.49 8.94 13.97
C GLU A 695 -6.84 10.06 14.80
N ALA A 696 -7.67 11.00 15.28
CA ALA A 696 -7.24 12.05 16.20
C ALA A 696 -6.90 11.51 17.61
N GLY A 697 -7.28 10.28 17.88
CA GLY A 697 -7.27 9.56 19.15
C GLY A 697 -8.24 8.38 19.05
N ALA A 698 -8.35 7.52 20.06
CA ALA A 698 -9.32 6.42 19.98
C ALA A 698 -10.76 6.97 19.79
N PRO A 699 -11.48 6.61 18.71
CA PRO A 699 -12.87 7.03 18.52
C PRO A 699 -13.79 6.40 19.57
N THR A 700 -14.96 6.98 19.81
CA THR A 700 -15.98 6.30 20.61
C THR A 700 -16.46 5.03 19.90
N LEU A 701 -16.92 4.02 20.66
CA LEU A 701 -17.35 2.75 20.08
C LEU A 701 -18.53 2.98 19.12
N SER A 702 -19.44 3.88 19.46
CA SER A 702 -20.54 4.27 18.58
C SER A 702 -20.08 4.95 17.29
N ALA A 703 -19.12 5.88 17.35
CA ALA A 703 -18.60 6.52 16.15
C ALA A 703 -17.95 5.50 15.19
N TRP A 704 -17.19 4.57 15.75
CA TRP A 704 -16.59 3.50 14.96
C TRP A 704 -17.64 2.55 14.34
N LEU A 705 -18.64 2.10 15.12
CA LEU A 705 -19.70 1.23 14.62
C LEU A 705 -20.55 1.93 13.55
N ASP A 706 -20.79 3.23 13.68
CA ASP A 706 -21.49 4.03 12.67
C ASP A 706 -20.73 4.04 11.34
N ASP A 707 -19.41 4.27 11.36
CA ASP A 707 -18.55 4.18 10.18
C ASP A 707 -18.56 2.75 9.58
N ALA A 708 -18.51 1.74 10.45
CA ALA A 708 -18.51 0.33 10.08
C ALA A 708 -19.86 -0.16 9.53
N LEU A 709 -20.97 0.51 9.80
CA LEU A 709 -22.25 0.23 9.15
C LEU A 709 -22.45 1.11 7.92
N GLY A 710 -22.06 2.38 7.97
CA GLY A 710 -22.16 3.33 6.87
C GLY A 710 -21.44 2.84 5.61
N ALA A 711 -20.18 2.44 5.75
CA ALA A 711 -19.46 1.89 4.61
C ALA A 711 -19.94 0.48 4.18
N ALA A 712 -20.77 -0.23 4.96
CA ALA A 712 -21.31 -1.54 4.60
C ALA A 712 -22.54 -1.32 3.72
N ILE A 713 -23.38 -0.38 4.14
CA ILE A 713 -24.49 0.17 3.36
C ILE A 713 -23.99 0.70 2.01
N GLY A 714 -22.78 1.26 1.95
CA GLY A 714 -22.14 1.69 0.69
C GLY A 714 -22.01 0.61 -0.39
N TYR A 715 -22.10 -0.69 -0.06
CA TYR A 715 -22.06 -1.79 -1.04
C TYR A 715 -23.42 -2.09 -1.70
N GLU A 716 -24.50 -1.47 -1.24
CA GLU A 716 -25.84 -1.71 -1.77
C GLU A 716 -25.95 -1.52 -3.30
N PRO A 717 -25.35 -0.47 -3.92
CA PRO A 717 -25.38 -0.31 -5.37
C PRO A 717 -24.73 -1.48 -6.11
N VAL A 718 -23.64 -2.04 -5.57
CA VAL A 718 -22.95 -3.21 -6.13
C VAL A 718 -23.86 -4.43 -6.05
N ALA A 719 -24.48 -4.67 -4.89
CA ALA A 719 -25.39 -5.79 -4.69
C ALA A 719 -26.62 -5.70 -5.63
N ILE A 720 -27.18 -4.50 -5.82
CA ILE A 720 -28.29 -4.25 -6.76
C ILE A 720 -27.86 -4.51 -8.20
N ALA A 721 -26.69 -4.01 -8.61
CA ALA A 721 -26.19 -4.20 -9.97
C ALA A 721 -25.87 -5.67 -10.27
N ALA A 722 -25.26 -6.37 -9.30
CA ALA A 722 -25.00 -7.80 -9.38
C ALA A 722 -26.31 -8.60 -9.50
N ALA A 723 -27.32 -8.31 -8.67
CA ALA A 723 -28.64 -8.96 -8.75
C ALA A 723 -29.33 -8.75 -10.12
N LYS A 724 -29.06 -7.63 -10.79
CA LYS A 724 -29.57 -7.31 -12.13
C LYS A 724 -28.72 -7.89 -13.27
N ASN A 725 -27.59 -8.55 -12.98
CA ASN A 725 -26.59 -9.00 -13.96
C ASN A 725 -26.03 -7.84 -14.82
N ASP A 726 -25.91 -6.63 -14.26
CA ASP A 726 -25.35 -5.47 -14.95
C ASP A 726 -23.88 -5.25 -14.55
N ALA A 727 -22.97 -5.76 -15.36
CA ALA A 727 -21.54 -5.74 -15.08
C ALA A 727 -20.92 -4.36 -15.10
N VAL A 728 -21.37 -3.52 -16.04
CA VAL A 728 -20.85 -2.17 -16.20
C VAL A 728 -21.30 -1.34 -15.00
N ALA A 729 -22.56 -1.49 -14.57
CA ALA A 729 -23.04 -0.83 -13.37
C ALA A 729 -22.39 -1.38 -12.09
N ALA A 730 -22.13 -2.69 -12.00
CA ALA A 730 -21.45 -3.29 -10.85
C ALA A 730 -20.00 -2.80 -10.74
N TYR A 731 -19.28 -2.75 -11.87
CA TYR A 731 -17.91 -2.22 -11.93
C TYR A 731 -17.88 -0.72 -11.60
N ALA A 732 -18.76 0.08 -12.20
CA ALA A 732 -18.87 1.50 -11.90
C ALA A 732 -19.26 1.75 -10.43
N ALA A 733 -20.12 0.91 -9.85
CA ALA A 733 -20.45 0.98 -8.43
C ALA A 733 -19.23 0.63 -7.56
N LEU A 734 -18.49 -0.43 -7.89
CA LEU A 734 -17.27 -0.85 -7.18
C LEU A 734 -16.19 0.25 -7.14
N GLU A 735 -16.06 1.06 -8.20
CA GLU A 735 -15.16 2.22 -8.20
C GLU A 735 -15.52 3.27 -7.14
N THR A 736 -16.78 3.31 -6.71
CA THR A 736 -17.29 4.29 -5.72
C THR A 736 -17.39 3.74 -4.31
N VAL A 737 -17.27 2.42 -4.12
CA VAL A 737 -17.48 1.80 -2.81
C VAL A 737 -16.23 1.93 -1.95
N PRO A 738 -16.38 2.25 -0.65
CA PRO A 738 -15.29 2.15 0.32
C PRO A 738 -14.86 0.69 0.50
N MET A 739 -13.78 0.31 -0.18
CA MET A 739 -13.07 -0.95 0.03
C MET A 739 -12.45 -0.95 1.45
N ARG A 740 -12.74 -1.98 2.26
CA ARG A 740 -12.61 -1.91 3.73
C ARG A 740 -11.31 -2.55 4.25
N PRO A 741 -10.75 -1.99 5.34
CA PRO A 741 -10.16 -2.81 6.41
C PRO A 741 -10.68 -2.34 7.79
N LEU A 742 -12.00 -2.31 7.99
CA LEU A 742 -12.62 -1.66 9.16
C LEU A 742 -12.46 -2.41 10.49
N THR A 743 -12.44 -3.74 10.45
CA THR A 743 -12.25 -4.61 11.62
C THR A 743 -10.82 -4.53 12.15
N THR A 744 -9.83 -4.56 11.25
CA THR A 744 -8.41 -4.35 11.59
C THR A 744 -8.13 -2.91 12.00
N SER A 745 -8.85 -1.92 11.44
CA SER A 745 -8.78 -0.52 11.91
C SER A 745 -9.25 -0.37 13.37
N LEU A 746 -10.28 -1.11 13.80
CA LEU A 746 -10.72 -1.10 15.20
C LEU A 746 -9.63 -1.59 16.15
N LEU A 747 -9.02 -2.73 15.80
CA LEU A 747 -7.94 -3.34 16.57
C LEU A 747 -6.69 -2.45 16.57
N ALA A 748 -6.50 -1.61 15.55
CA ALA A 748 -5.37 -0.71 15.48
C ALA A 748 -5.53 0.56 16.34
N HIS A 749 -6.76 0.94 16.73
CA HIS A 749 -7.03 2.16 17.48
C HIS A 749 -7.74 1.92 18.83
N PRO A 750 -7.30 0.98 19.69
CA PRO A 750 -7.98 0.68 20.93
C PRO A 750 -7.89 1.88 21.89
N PRO A 751 -8.91 2.10 22.75
CA PRO A 751 -8.77 3.06 23.84
C PRO A 751 -7.59 2.67 24.75
N LEU A 752 -6.80 3.66 25.16
CA LEU A 752 -5.66 3.41 26.06
C LEU A 752 -6.17 3.03 27.45
N TYR A 753 -5.37 2.22 28.15
CA TYR A 753 -5.51 2.10 29.59
C TYR A 753 -5.15 3.44 30.25
N GLN A 754 -6.02 3.94 31.14
CA GLN A 754 -5.85 5.22 31.84
C GLN A 754 -5.76 4.93 33.34
N PRO A 755 -4.56 4.96 33.94
CA PRO A 755 -4.43 4.85 35.39
C PRO A 755 -5.17 5.99 36.12
N ASP A 756 -5.48 5.78 37.40
CA ASP A 756 -6.22 6.77 38.19
C ASP A 756 -5.40 8.05 38.42
N ASP A 757 -4.10 7.90 38.66
CA ASP A 757 -3.16 8.95 39.05
C ASP A 757 -2.48 9.68 37.86
N VAL A 758 -2.52 9.10 36.67
CA VAL A 758 -1.91 9.67 35.46
C VAL A 758 -2.78 9.48 34.23
N LYS A 759 -2.75 10.44 33.30
CA LYS A 759 -3.49 10.40 32.04
C LYS A 759 -2.54 10.29 30.87
N VAL A 760 -2.70 9.24 30.07
CA VAL A 760 -1.91 9.02 28.86
C VAL A 760 -2.67 9.62 27.69
N VAL A 761 -2.02 10.52 26.96
CA VAL A 761 -2.60 11.18 25.78
C VAL A 761 -1.71 10.97 24.57
N GLU A 762 -2.34 11.00 23.41
CA GLU A 762 -1.69 11.06 22.11
C GLU A 762 -1.08 12.45 21.90
N LEU A 763 0.13 12.50 21.34
CA LEU A 763 0.80 13.76 20.98
C LEU A 763 0.72 14.08 19.48
N GLY A 764 0.13 13.20 18.70
CA GLY A 764 -0.02 13.27 17.25
C GLY A 764 -1.12 12.30 16.78
N PRO A 765 -1.43 12.29 15.48
CA PRO A 765 -2.46 11.39 14.92
C PRO A 765 -2.04 9.94 15.09
N ARG A 766 -3.01 9.09 15.42
CA ARG A 766 -2.85 7.65 15.27
C ARG A 766 -2.99 7.30 13.80
N ILE A 767 -1.96 6.67 13.26
CA ILE A 767 -1.93 6.25 11.87
C ILE A 767 -1.65 4.75 11.84
N SER A 768 -2.56 3.98 11.27
CA SER A 768 -2.33 2.58 10.94
C SER A 768 -2.20 2.40 9.44
N LEU A 769 -1.26 1.57 9.03
CA LEU A 769 -1.00 1.17 7.66
C LEU A 769 -1.44 -0.29 7.49
N HIS A 770 -2.41 -0.50 6.62
CA HIS A 770 -2.83 -1.83 6.18
C HIS A 770 -2.28 -2.06 4.78
N THR A 771 -1.62 -3.18 4.55
CA THR A 771 -1.10 -3.53 3.21
C THR A 771 -1.60 -4.90 2.80
N LEU A 772 -2.15 -4.98 1.60
CA LEU A 772 -2.59 -6.22 0.97
C LEU A 772 -1.72 -6.53 -0.25
N ALA A 773 -1.14 -7.72 -0.24
CA ALA A 773 -0.35 -8.29 -1.32
C ALA A 773 -1.09 -9.54 -1.86
N PRO A 774 -1.92 -9.39 -2.91
CA PRO A 774 -2.86 -10.43 -3.34
C PRO A 774 -2.20 -11.70 -3.88
N MET A 775 -1.14 -11.60 -4.70
CA MET A 775 -0.44 -12.77 -5.23
C MET A 775 0.35 -13.51 -4.15
N ALA A 776 0.95 -12.78 -3.20
CA ALA A 776 1.61 -13.36 -2.04
C ALA A 776 0.63 -13.84 -0.96
N SER A 777 -0.68 -13.62 -1.14
CA SER A 777 -1.72 -13.96 -0.17
C SER A 777 -1.44 -13.38 1.21
N ARG A 778 -0.95 -12.14 1.31
CA ARG A 778 -0.44 -11.61 2.58
C ARG A 778 -1.12 -10.29 2.96
N ALA A 779 -1.57 -10.19 4.20
CA ALA A 779 -2.07 -8.96 4.79
C ALA A 779 -1.16 -8.52 5.95
N LYS A 780 -0.91 -7.21 6.05
CA LYS A 780 -0.12 -6.61 7.15
C LYS A 780 -0.88 -5.47 7.80
N LEU A 781 -0.71 -5.33 9.11
CA LEU A 781 -1.15 -4.20 9.92
C LEU A 781 0.05 -3.64 10.67
N ASP A 782 0.35 -2.37 10.41
CA ASP A 782 1.46 -1.63 11.00
C ASP A 782 0.96 -0.35 11.67
N ILE A 783 1.20 -0.19 12.96
CA ILE A 783 0.88 1.02 13.70
C ILE A 783 2.10 1.93 13.73
N LEU A 784 1.96 3.11 13.14
CA LEU A 784 3.09 4.00 12.91
C LEU A 784 3.50 4.74 14.19
N PRO A 785 4.80 5.03 14.36
CA PRO A 785 5.33 5.73 15.54
C PRO A 785 4.89 7.20 15.64
N SER A 786 4.20 7.73 14.63
CA SER A 786 3.78 9.13 14.52
C SER A 786 2.85 9.58 15.65
N THR A 787 2.10 8.66 16.27
CA THR A 787 1.16 9.01 17.35
C THR A 787 1.90 9.69 18.49
N ARG A 788 2.98 9.06 18.98
CA ARG A 788 3.67 9.38 20.24
C ARG A 788 2.70 9.46 21.43
N PHE A 789 3.09 8.91 22.57
CA PHE A 789 2.24 8.92 23.76
C PHE A 789 2.99 9.54 24.92
N ALA A 790 2.30 10.27 25.78
CA ALA A 790 2.88 10.78 27.00
C ALA A 790 1.86 10.79 28.14
N ALA A 791 2.35 10.52 29.34
CA ALA A 791 1.58 10.63 30.56
C ALA A 791 1.67 12.05 31.18
N TYR A 792 0.54 12.50 31.73
CA TYR A 792 0.35 13.75 32.45
C TYR A 792 -0.28 13.47 33.83
N GLY A 793 -0.20 14.42 34.76
CA GLY A 793 -0.92 14.38 36.04
C GLY A 793 -0.05 14.13 37.28
N THR A 794 1.22 13.79 37.10
CA THR A 794 2.22 13.67 38.19
C THR A 794 3.56 14.25 37.77
N SER A 795 4.37 14.72 38.73
CA SER A 795 5.76 15.16 38.53
C SER A 795 6.77 14.01 38.54
N ASP A 796 6.33 12.77 38.82
CA ASP A 796 7.18 11.58 38.82
C ASP A 796 7.37 11.07 37.38
N GLY A 797 8.53 11.39 36.78
CA GLY A 797 8.87 10.97 35.42
C GLY A 797 9.01 9.46 35.25
N ALA A 798 9.39 8.71 36.28
CA ALA A 798 9.46 7.25 36.22
C ALA A 798 8.05 6.65 36.16
N ARG A 799 7.13 7.16 37.00
CA ARG A 799 5.73 6.77 36.95
C ARG A 799 5.08 7.08 35.60
N CYS A 800 5.37 8.25 35.02
CA CYS A 800 4.90 8.65 33.69
C CYS A 800 5.43 7.74 32.58
N PHE A 801 6.71 7.36 32.64
CA PHE A 801 7.32 6.43 31.70
C PHE A 801 6.61 5.07 31.73
N ASP A 802 6.46 4.51 32.94
CA ASP A 802 5.87 3.18 33.13
C ASP A 802 4.38 3.15 32.72
N ALA A 803 3.63 4.22 33.01
CA ALA A 803 2.23 4.34 32.61
C ALA A 803 2.05 4.43 31.10
N THR A 804 2.90 5.22 30.42
CA THR A 804 2.88 5.35 28.97
C THR A 804 3.21 4.01 28.30
N MET A 805 4.22 3.31 28.82
CA MET A 805 4.61 1.99 28.33
C MET A 805 3.48 0.98 28.48
N LEU A 806 2.89 0.87 29.67
CA LEU A 806 1.77 -0.04 29.90
C LEU A 806 0.57 0.25 28.98
N ALA A 807 0.22 1.54 28.82
CA ALA A 807 -0.88 1.96 27.97
C ALA A 807 -0.66 1.63 26.49
N THR A 808 0.58 1.80 25.99
CA THR A 808 0.93 1.53 24.59
C THR A 808 1.12 0.05 24.29
N LEU A 809 1.55 -0.77 25.26
CA LEU A 809 1.62 -2.22 25.07
C LEU A 809 0.26 -2.89 24.82
N ARG A 810 -0.85 -2.26 25.24
CA ARG A 810 -2.20 -2.70 24.90
C ARG A 810 -2.44 -2.71 23.38
N ILE A 811 -1.79 -1.79 22.66
CA ILE A 811 -1.84 -1.73 21.20
C ILE A 811 -1.16 -2.98 20.59
N GLY A 812 0.01 -3.38 21.11
CA GLY A 812 0.68 -4.61 20.68
C GLY A 812 -0.10 -5.90 21.00
N VAL A 813 -0.90 -5.90 22.07
CA VAL A 813 -1.86 -6.99 22.34
C VAL A 813 -2.98 -6.99 21.30
N ALA A 814 -3.44 -5.83 20.85
CA ALA A 814 -4.45 -5.70 19.80
C ALA A 814 -3.97 -6.29 18.48
N GLU A 815 -2.73 -6.00 18.09
CA GLU A 815 -2.07 -6.54 16.91
C GLU A 815 -2.03 -8.08 16.94
N SER A 816 -1.74 -8.68 18.10
CA SER A 816 -1.72 -10.14 18.26
C SER A 816 -3.09 -10.81 18.13
N MET A 817 -4.17 -10.05 18.26
CA MET A 817 -5.54 -10.50 18.03
C MET A 817 -6.00 -10.19 16.60
N ALA A 818 -5.30 -9.30 15.90
CA ALA A 818 -5.61 -8.91 14.53
C ALA A 818 -5.13 -9.94 13.50
N ALA A 819 -4.03 -10.64 13.77
CA ALA A 819 -3.47 -11.65 12.87
C ALA A 819 -2.74 -12.78 13.62
N HIS A 820 -2.51 -13.90 12.94
CA HIS A 820 -1.80 -15.06 13.49
C HIS A 820 -0.32 -14.75 13.81
N GLY A 821 0.36 -13.99 12.94
CA GLY A 821 1.70 -13.49 13.17
C GLY A 821 1.68 -12.10 13.80
N SER A 822 2.44 -11.89 14.88
CA SER A 822 2.64 -10.59 15.51
C SER A 822 3.98 -10.53 16.21
N THR A 823 4.44 -9.34 16.59
CA THR A 823 5.65 -9.22 17.45
C THR A 823 5.49 -9.98 18.76
N LEU A 824 4.31 -9.93 19.37
CA LEU A 824 4.04 -10.62 20.64
C LEU A 824 4.14 -12.14 20.49
N THR A 825 3.51 -12.71 19.46
CA THR A 825 3.57 -14.16 19.20
C THR A 825 4.96 -14.61 18.73
N SER A 826 5.65 -13.77 17.94
CA SER A 826 7.01 -14.05 17.44
C SER A 826 8.07 -14.02 18.53
N LEU A 827 7.93 -13.16 19.54
CA LEU A 827 8.84 -13.11 20.68
C LEU A 827 8.50 -14.15 21.74
N GLY A 828 7.24 -14.61 21.82
CA GLY A 828 6.81 -15.67 22.73
C GLY A 828 7.36 -15.45 24.14
N ASN A 829 8.00 -16.46 24.73
CA ASN A 829 8.70 -16.38 26.02
C ASN A 829 10.23 -16.21 25.89
N ALA A 830 10.73 -15.73 24.76
CA ALA A 830 12.16 -15.55 24.53
C ALA A 830 12.81 -14.67 25.62
N PRO A 831 14.05 -14.99 26.03
CA PRO A 831 14.84 -14.09 26.88
C PRO A 831 15.14 -12.80 26.11
N LEU A 832 15.01 -11.66 26.79
CA LEU A 832 15.09 -10.34 26.16
C LEU A 832 16.40 -9.64 26.55
N ALA A 833 16.99 -8.92 25.60
CA ALA A 833 18.15 -8.07 25.83
C ALA A 833 17.96 -6.69 25.19
N LEU A 834 18.50 -5.67 25.86
CA LEU A 834 18.50 -4.30 25.37
C LEU A 834 19.69 -4.05 24.43
N LEU A 835 19.39 -3.49 23.27
CA LEU A 835 20.34 -2.76 22.45
C LEU A 835 20.09 -1.26 22.66
N PRO A 836 21.08 -0.50 23.15
CA PRO A 836 20.95 0.93 23.39
C PRO A 836 20.82 1.71 22.08
N GLN A 837 20.49 3.00 22.18
CA GLN A 837 20.40 3.91 21.03
C GLN A 837 21.70 3.91 20.20
N GLY A 838 21.60 4.23 18.91
CA GLY A 838 22.71 4.27 17.94
C GLY A 838 22.65 3.15 16.91
N THR A 839 23.68 3.04 16.08
CA THR A 839 23.78 2.04 15.02
C THR A 839 24.12 0.66 15.57
N VAL A 840 23.48 -0.39 15.05
CA VAL A 840 23.78 -1.81 15.32
C VAL A 840 24.78 -2.32 14.29
N ALA A 841 25.82 -3.01 14.78
CA ALA A 841 26.70 -3.84 13.96
C ALA A 841 26.28 -5.32 14.04
N LEU A 842 26.70 -6.14 13.06
CA LEU A 842 26.42 -7.59 13.05
C LEU A 842 26.96 -8.31 14.30
N ALA A 843 28.04 -7.80 14.89
CA ALA A 843 28.65 -8.35 16.10
C ALA A 843 27.81 -8.13 17.37
N ASP A 844 26.89 -7.16 17.35
CA ASP A 844 25.98 -6.88 18.47
C ASP A 844 24.78 -7.85 18.51
N LEU A 845 24.61 -8.66 17.45
CA LEU A 845 23.48 -9.57 17.28
C LEU A 845 23.84 -11.00 17.68
N PRO A 846 22.87 -11.80 18.18
CA PRO A 846 23.11 -13.18 18.58
C PRO A 846 23.74 -14.01 17.46
N ALA A 847 24.92 -14.59 17.72
CA ALA A 847 25.63 -15.42 16.74
C ALA A 847 24.86 -16.70 16.34
N ALA A 848 23.84 -17.08 17.11
CA ALA A 848 22.93 -18.18 16.79
C ALA A 848 22.03 -17.88 15.57
N LEU A 849 21.83 -16.61 15.20
CA LEU A 849 21.13 -16.24 13.99
C LEU A 849 22.03 -16.41 12.76
N PRO A 850 21.55 -17.06 11.69
CA PRO A 850 22.25 -17.09 10.40
C PRO A 850 22.60 -15.68 9.90
N ASP A 851 23.75 -15.53 9.22
CA ASP A 851 24.29 -14.23 8.78
C ASP A 851 23.29 -13.40 7.98
N ALA A 852 22.55 -14.03 7.05
CA ALA A 852 21.51 -13.36 6.27
C ALA A 852 20.37 -12.81 7.15
N LYS A 853 19.98 -13.54 8.19
CA LYS A 853 18.96 -13.08 9.16
C LYS A 853 19.52 -11.99 10.08
N ARG A 854 20.79 -12.06 10.46
CA ARG A 854 21.45 -10.99 11.22
C ARG A 854 21.54 -9.70 10.41
N ALA A 855 21.87 -9.78 9.13
CA ALA A 855 21.89 -8.62 8.24
C ALA A 855 20.51 -7.97 8.15
N THR A 856 19.47 -8.77 7.90
CA THR A 856 18.07 -8.28 7.85
C THR A 856 17.65 -7.63 9.16
N LEU A 857 17.94 -8.28 10.30
CA LEU A 857 17.61 -7.75 11.63
C LEU A 857 18.37 -6.46 11.94
N ARG A 858 19.67 -6.39 11.61
CA ARG A 858 20.49 -5.18 11.75
C ARG A 858 19.85 -4.02 10.98
N ASP A 859 19.47 -4.25 9.74
CA ASP A 859 18.90 -3.22 8.88
C ASP A 859 17.53 -2.75 9.40
N ALA A 860 16.72 -3.65 9.94
CA ALA A 860 15.47 -3.30 10.62
C ALA A 860 15.70 -2.47 11.90
N LEU A 861 16.65 -2.88 12.75
CA LEU A 861 16.99 -2.16 14.00
C LEU A 861 17.52 -0.75 13.73
N ASN A 862 18.30 -0.59 12.66
CA ASN A 862 18.89 0.69 12.27
C ASN A 862 17.88 1.70 11.71
N GLN A 863 16.62 1.30 11.50
CA GLN A 863 15.51 2.24 11.24
C GLN A 863 15.02 2.93 12.52
N TYR A 864 15.42 2.44 13.70
CA TYR A 864 15.03 2.98 15.00
C TYR A 864 16.25 3.39 15.85
N PRO A 865 17.20 4.19 15.33
CA PRO A 865 18.46 4.47 16.02
C PRO A 865 18.25 5.29 17.31
N ASN A 866 17.17 6.07 17.37
CA ASN A 866 16.85 6.94 18.51
C ASN A 866 15.99 6.25 19.58
N TRP A 867 15.65 4.98 19.41
CA TRP A 867 14.81 4.22 20.33
C TRP A 867 15.66 3.19 21.09
N HIS A 868 15.21 2.79 22.26
CA HIS A 868 15.67 1.53 22.86
C HIS A 868 15.12 0.36 22.05
N ARG A 869 15.97 -0.60 21.64
CA ARG A 869 15.49 -1.82 20.97
C ARG A 869 15.66 -3.02 21.89
N VAL A 870 14.60 -3.76 22.12
CA VAL A 870 14.60 -4.96 22.96
C VAL A 870 14.41 -6.18 22.07
N VAL A 871 15.47 -7.00 21.97
CA VAL A 871 15.56 -8.14 21.05
C VAL A 871 15.55 -9.47 21.80
N ALA A 872 15.25 -10.57 21.12
CA ALA A 872 15.47 -11.92 21.65
C ALA A 872 16.97 -12.21 21.75
N SER A 873 17.49 -12.39 22.97
CA SER A 873 18.94 -12.53 23.22
C SER A 873 19.50 -13.87 22.75
N ASP A 874 18.65 -14.88 22.61
CA ASP A 874 19.00 -16.22 22.14
C ASP A 874 18.91 -16.39 20.61
N GLY A 875 18.46 -15.35 19.89
CA GLY A 875 18.26 -15.42 18.44
C GLY A 875 17.05 -16.25 18.01
N SER A 876 16.13 -16.59 18.93
CA SER A 876 14.90 -17.33 18.62
C SER A 876 13.93 -16.56 17.69
N SER A 877 14.06 -15.24 17.64
CA SER A 877 13.22 -14.35 16.84
C SER A 877 13.99 -13.14 16.31
N ALA A 878 13.58 -12.65 15.15
CA ALA A 878 14.02 -11.38 14.59
C ALA A 878 12.98 -10.26 14.78
N ALA A 879 11.86 -10.54 15.46
CA ALA A 879 10.95 -9.50 15.94
C ALA A 879 11.56 -8.82 17.18
N PHE A 880 11.21 -7.57 17.44
CA PHE A 880 11.73 -6.81 18.57
C PHE A 880 10.76 -5.72 19.03
N TRP A 881 10.92 -5.22 20.25
CA TRP A 881 10.21 -4.03 20.72
C TRP A 881 11.08 -2.80 20.55
N VAL A 882 10.45 -1.67 20.21
CA VAL A 882 11.08 -0.35 20.32
C VAL A 882 10.39 0.45 21.42
N VAL A 883 11.17 1.11 22.26
CA VAL A 883 10.66 1.96 23.34
C VAL A 883 11.29 3.35 23.25
N ASP A 884 10.47 4.38 23.19
CA ASP A 884 10.90 5.77 23.18
C ASP A 884 11.50 6.12 24.56
N PRO A 885 12.79 6.46 24.65
CA PRO A 885 13.43 6.79 25.92
C PRO A 885 12.86 8.03 26.61
N ALA A 886 12.27 8.97 25.85
CA ALA A 886 11.77 10.22 26.41
C ALA A 886 10.38 10.10 27.04
N THR A 887 9.57 9.13 26.58
CA THR A 887 8.16 9.03 26.94
C THR A 887 7.75 7.67 27.50
N GLY A 888 8.46 6.60 27.15
CA GLY A 888 8.07 5.22 27.44
C GLY A 888 7.11 4.61 26.42
N SER A 889 6.75 5.32 25.34
CA SER A 889 5.93 4.78 24.26
C SER A 889 6.57 3.53 23.64
N ALA A 890 5.84 2.41 23.59
CA ALA A 890 6.34 1.12 23.11
C ALA A 890 5.59 0.64 21.85
N LEU A 891 6.32 0.06 20.90
CA LEU A 891 5.78 -0.53 19.66
C LEU A 891 6.43 -1.88 19.38
N GLY A 892 5.65 -2.82 18.86
CA GLY A 892 6.15 -4.12 18.40
C GLY A 892 6.56 -4.05 16.93
N ILE A 893 7.76 -4.52 16.60
CA ILE A 893 8.31 -4.53 15.24
C ILE A 893 8.54 -5.97 14.77
N LEU A 894 8.12 -6.26 13.53
CA LEU A 894 8.34 -7.53 12.83
C LEU A 894 9.70 -7.57 12.13
N PRO A 895 10.19 -8.75 11.68
CA PRO A 895 11.51 -8.88 11.04
C PRO A 895 11.72 -8.03 9.78
N ASP A 896 10.65 -7.61 9.11
CA ASP A 896 10.71 -6.74 7.92
C ASP A 896 10.65 -5.24 8.26
N ALA A 897 10.87 -4.89 9.53
CA ALA A 897 10.84 -3.54 10.10
C ALA A 897 9.46 -2.85 10.09
N SER A 898 8.42 -3.54 9.62
CA SER A 898 7.04 -3.09 9.82
C SER A 898 6.63 -3.26 11.27
N GLY A 899 5.77 -2.38 11.76
CA GLY A 899 5.07 -2.60 13.01
C GLY A 899 4.05 -3.73 12.89
N GLY A 900 3.73 -4.36 14.02
CA GLY A 900 2.46 -5.04 14.22
C GLY A 900 2.34 -6.49 13.74
N ALA A 901 1.28 -6.73 12.95
CA ALA A 901 0.70 -8.05 12.73
C ALA A 901 0.69 -8.43 11.25
N VAL A 902 0.88 -9.72 10.97
CA VAL A 902 0.90 -10.28 9.62
C VAL A 902 0.06 -11.54 9.59
N ASP A 903 -0.74 -11.68 8.55
CA ASP A 903 -1.47 -12.91 8.28
C ASP A 903 -1.15 -13.50 6.91
N ASP A 904 -1.19 -14.83 6.85
CA ASP A 904 -1.15 -15.59 5.61
C ASP A 904 -2.59 -15.90 5.19
N CYS A 905 -3.06 -15.16 4.21
CA CYS A 905 -4.40 -15.23 3.67
C CYS A 905 -4.54 -16.27 2.55
N LYS A 906 -3.60 -17.21 2.44
CA LYS A 906 -3.55 -18.23 1.38
C LYS A 906 -4.89 -18.95 1.14
N GLN A 907 -5.63 -19.27 2.19
CA GLN A 907 -6.95 -19.91 2.04
C GLN A 907 -7.94 -19.08 1.22
N ILE A 908 -7.89 -17.76 1.31
CA ILE A 908 -8.78 -16.85 0.57
C ILE A 908 -8.33 -16.75 -0.88
N VAL A 909 -7.01 -16.66 -1.12
CA VAL A 909 -6.42 -16.64 -2.47
C VAL A 909 -6.59 -17.97 -3.20
N ASP A 910 -6.50 -19.10 -2.51
CA ASP A 910 -6.76 -20.42 -3.09
C ASP A 910 -8.22 -20.53 -3.54
N VAL A 911 -9.19 -20.00 -2.77
CA VAL A 911 -10.60 -19.93 -3.17
C VAL A 911 -10.79 -19.02 -4.39
N ILE A 912 -10.16 -17.84 -4.40
CA ILE A 912 -10.22 -16.89 -5.53
C ILE A 912 -9.63 -17.49 -6.80
N THR A 913 -8.45 -18.10 -6.70
CA THR A 913 -7.72 -18.68 -7.83
C THR A 913 -8.48 -19.86 -8.41
N THR A 914 -8.99 -20.77 -7.56
CA THR A 914 -9.83 -21.88 -7.99
C THR A 914 -11.10 -21.39 -8.69
N THR A 915 -11.74 -20.33 -8.16
CA THR A 915 -12.93 -19.73 -8.78
C THR A 915 -12.59 -19.06 -10.11
N MET A 916 -11.44 -18.39 -10.22
CA MET A 916 -10.97 -17.77 -11.45
C MET A 916 -10.60 -18.79 -12.53
N ASP A 917 -9.99 -19.91 -12.14
CA ASP A 917 -9.64 -21.00 -13.05
C ASP A 917 -10.91 -21.71 -13.57
N GLN A 918 -11.92 -21.90 -12.71
CA GLN A 918 -13.22 -22.41 -13.12
C GLN A 918 -13.95 -21.45 -14.07
N LEU A 919 -13.90 -20.14 -13.81
CA LEU A 919 -14.44 -19.10 -14.68
C LEU A 919 -13.71 -19.03 -16.04
N ALA A 920 -12.39 -19.20 -16.04
CA ALA A 920 -11.57 -19.26 -17.26
C ALA A 920 -11.86 -20.52 -18.08
N LEU A 921 -12.09 -21.67 -17.43
CA LEU A 921 -12.51 -22.91 -18.06
C LEU A 921 -13.90 -22.76 -18.70
N ILE A 922 -14.84 -22.09 -18.03
CA ILE A 922 -16.17 -21.78 -18.58
C ILE A 922 -16.07 -20.83 -19.79
N LEU A 923 -15.15 -19.87 -19.77
CA LEU A 923 -14.86 -18.98 -20.90
C LEU A 923 -14.30 -19.75 -22.11
N ASP A 924 -13.32 -20.63 -21.91
CA ASP A 924 -12.70 -21.47 -22.96
C ASP A 924 -13.72 -22.44 -23.58
N VAL A 925 -14.62 -23.03 -22.79
CA VAL A 925 -15.70 -23.90 -23.29
C VAL A 925 -16.73 -23.11 -24.12
N VAL A 926 -16.91 -21.82 -23.87
CA VAL A 926 -17.92 -20.97 -24.53
C VAL A 926 -17.38 -20.24 -25.78
N GLU A 927 -16.07 -20.00 -25.88
CA GLU A 927 -15.41 -19.57 -27.13
C GLU A 927 -15.61 -20.57 -28.29
N SER A 928 -16.06 -21.79 -27.98
CA SER A 928 -16.51 -22.77 -28.98
C SER A 928 -17.93 -22.57 -29.53
N GLY A 929 -18.72 -21.57 -29.07
CA GLY A 929 -20.04 -21.36 -29.71
C GLY A 929 -21.07 -20.32 -29.24
N MET A 930 -20.94 -19.55 -28.14
CA MET A 930 -21.97 -18.53 -27.79
C MET A 930 -21.38 -17.26 -27.16
N ALA A 931 -21.00 -16.31 -28.02
CA ALA A 931 -20.38 -15.04 -27.65
C ALA A 931 -21.41 -13.98 -27.25
N THR A 932 -21.37 -13.50 -26.00
CA THR A 932 -21.50 -12.08 -25.57
C THR A 932 -22.05 -11.94 -24.14
N THR A 933 -22.99 -12.77 -23.70
CA THR A 933 -23.61 -12.63 -22.36
C THR A 933 -22.78 -13.25 -21.23
N VAL A 934 -22.03 -14.32 -21.51
CA VAL A 934 -21.28 -15.08 -20.49
C VAL A 934 -19.91 -14.43 -20.19
N ALA A 935 -19.26 -13.80 -21.16
CA ALA A 935 -18.02 -13.05 -20.93
C ALA A 935 -18.23 -11.85 -20.00
N VAL A 936 -19.41 -11.25 -20.04
CA VAL A 936 -19.86 -10.19 -19.13
C VAL A 936 -20.09 -10.74 -17.72
N ILE A 937 -20.66 -11.94 -17.58
CA ILE A 937 -20.87 -12.61 -16.28
C ILE A 937 -19.53 -13.04 -15.65
N ALA A 938 -18.57 -13.50 -16.44
CA ALA A 938 -17.24 -13.84 -15.93
C ALA A 938 -16.42 -12.63 -15.50
N ALA A 939 -16.62 -11.49 -16.18
CA ALA A 939 -16.09 -10.18 -15.78
C ALA A 939 -16.68 -9.67 -14.47
N VAL A 940 -18.00 -9.86 -14.24
CA VAL A 940 -18.63 -9.61 -12.93
C VAL A 940 -18.08 -10.56 -11.90
N GLY A 941 -17.95 -11.84 -12.22
CA GLY A 941 -17.34 -12.84 -11.35
C GLY A 941 -15.94 -12.40 -10.90
N LYS A 942 -15.11 -11.86 -11.79
CA LYS A 942 -13.75 -11.40 -11.46
C LYS A 942 -13.72 -10.11 -10.63
N ALA A 943 -14.50 -9.09 -10.99
CA ALA A 943 -14.59 -7.85 -10.22
C ALA A 943 -15.27 -8.07 -8.85
N ALA A 944 -16.30 -8.93 -8.82
CA ALA A 944 -16.94 -9.37 -7.60
C ALA A 944 -15.99 -10.25 -6.78
N THR A 945 -15.24 -11.17 -7.36
CA THR A 945 -14.27 -12.01 -6.61
C THR A 945 -13.11 -11.19 -6.08
N ILE A 946 -12.62 -10.14 -6.75
CA ILE A 946 -11.62 -9.21 -6.20
C ILE A 946 -12.25 -8.35 -5.08
N ALA A 947 -13.47 -7.84 -5.27
CA ALA A 947 -14.18 -7.10 -4.24
C ALA A 947 -14.58 -7.97 -3.04
N VAL A 948 -14.90 -9.24 -3.29
CA VAL A 948 -15.28 -10.27 -2.32
C VAL A 948 -14.02 -10.87 -1.68
N ALA A 949 -12.88 -10.90 -2.36
CA ALA A 949 -11.57 -11.19 -1.78
C ALA A 949 -11.21 -10.11 -0.77
N GLU A 950 -11.21 -8.85 -1.20
CA GLU A 950 -10.92 -7.71 -0.33
C GLU A 950 -11.96 -7.59 0.80
N ALA A 951 -13.24 -7.92 0.55
CA ALA A 951 -14.25 -8.02 1.59
C ALA A 951 -14.02 -9.23 2.52
N ALA A 952 -13.77 -10.44 2.02
CA ALA A 952 -13.52 -11.64 2.82
C ALA A 952 -12.27 -11.46 3.71
N LEU A 953 -11.19 -10.91 3.16
CA LEU A 953 -9.98 -10.50 3.89
C LEU A 953 -10.26 -9.44 4.98
N SER A 954 -11.31 -8.63 4.81
CA SER A 954 -11.77 -7.68 5.82
C SER A 954 -12.60 -8.31 6.94
N PHE A 955 -13.09 -9.53 6.75
CA PHE A 955 -14.00 -10.22 7.69
C PHE A 955 -13.39 -11.45 8.35
N THR A 956 -12.29 -12.02 7.84
CA THR A 956 -11.67 -13.27 8.34
C THR A 956 -10.82 -13.12 9.61
N ASN A 957 -11.08 -12.11 10.44
CA ASN A 957 -10.49 -12.07 11.78
C ASN A 957 -11.17 -13.17 12.65
N PRO A 958 -10.43 -13.94 13.49
CA PRO A 958 -10.97 -15.05 14.30
C PRO A 958 -12.13 -14.71 15.25
N ILE A 959 -12.50 -13.44 15.38
CA ILE A 959 -13.65 -12.96 16.15
C ILE A 959 -14.97 -13.08 15.34
N ILE A 960 -14.91 -13.23 14.02
CA ILE A 960 -16.08 -13.40 13.13
C ILE A 960 -15.97 -14.74 12.39
N ASP A 961 -17.05 -15.51 12.44
CA ASP A 961 -17.16 -16.91 12.05
C ASP A 961 -16.64 -17.20 10.60
N PRO A 962 -15.80 -18.24 10.38
CA PRO A 962 -15.33 -18.69 9.05
C PRO A 962 -16.43 -18.94 8.01
N ASN A 963 -17.68 -19.03 8.46
CA ASN A 963 -18.87 -19.12 7.63
C ASN A 963 -19.08 -17.94 6.64
N ILE A 964 -18.51 -16.74 6.82
CA ILE A 964 -18.65 -15.62 5.85
C ILE A 964 -18.06 -15.93 4.45
N LEU A 965 -17.11 -16.87 4.34
CA LEU A 965 -16.64 -17.39 3.06
C LEU A 965 -17.75 -18.06 2.24
N GLN A 966 -18.82 -18.55 2.87
CA GLN A 966 -19.98 -19.04 2.11
C GLN A 966 -20.83 -17.89 1.55
N LEU A 967 -20.68 -16.62 1.94
CA LEU A 967 -21.33 -15.50 1.24
C LEU A 967 -20.72 -15.31 -0.16
N ALA A 968 -19.38 -15.47 -0.28
CA ALA A 968 -18.68 -15.53 -1.55
C ALA A 968 -19.13 -16.75 -2.36
N ALA A 969 -19.18 -17.93 -1.72
CA ALA A 969 -19.63 -19.16 -2.36
C ALA A 969 -21.12 -19.11 -2.76
N VAL A 970 -21.98 -18.42 -2.01
CA VAL A 970 -23.42 -18.23 -2.31
C VAL A 970 -23.61 -17.21 -3.42
N LEU A 971 -22.86 -16.11 -3.46
CA LEU A 971 -22.90 -15.17 -4.58
C LEU A 971 -22.41 -15.84 -5.88
N VAL A 972 -21.36 -16.65 -5.78
CA VAL A 972 -20.83 -17.48 -6.88
C VAL A 972 -21.84 -18.57 -7.27
N CYS A 973 -22.42 -19.30 -6.32
CA CYS A 973 -23.46 -20.31 -6.57
C CYS A 973 -24.74 -19.72 -7.17
N GLU A 974 -25.17 -18.53 -6.78
CA GLU A 974 -26.32 -17.84 -7.39
C GLU A 974 -25.98 -17.30 -8.79
N LEU A 975 -24.73 -16.86 -9.01
CA LEU A 975 -24.22 -16.57 -10.36
C LEU A 975 -24.23 -17.84 -11.22
N GLU A 976 -23.72 -18.97 -10.71
CA GLU A 976 -23.66 -20.26 -11.39
C GLU A 976 -25.04 -20.85 -11.66
N LYS A 977 -25.98 -20.77 -10.71
CA LYS A 977 -27.40 -21.12 -10.94
C LYS A 977 -28.04 -20.20 -11.98
N GLY A 978 -27.72 -18.91 -11.96
CA GLY A 978 -28.14 -17.94 -12.96
C GLY A 978 -27.59 -18.27 -14.37
N VAL A 979 -26.36 -18.77 -14.45
CA VAL A 979 -25.71 -19.24 -15.67
C VAL A 979 -26.32 -20.57 -16.13
N ALA A 980 -26.43 -21.58 -15.26
CA ALA A 980 -26.98 -22.89 -15.58
C ALA A 980 -28.45 -22.82 -16.04
N SER A 981 -29.25 -21.94 -15.43
CA SER A 981 -30.66 -21.74 -15.78
C SER A 981 -30.87 -20.97 -17.09
N LYS A 982 -29.88 -20.19 -17.56
CA LYS A 982 -29.98 -19.37 -18.79
C LYS A 982 -29.14 -19.87 -19.96
N ALA A 983 -28.04 -20.59 -19.70
CA ALA A 983 -27.12 -21.13 -20.71
C ALA A 983 -27.55 -22.51 -21.24
N ILE A 984 -28.46 -23.21 -20.55
CA ILE A 984 -29.11 -24.41 -21.05
C ILE A 984 -30.51 -24.03 -21.54
N PRO A 985 -30.71 -23.64 -22.81
CA PRO A 985 -32.02 -23.81 -23.39
C PRO A 985 -32.26 -25.32 -23.39
N LEU A 986 -33.15 -25.80 -22.51
CA LEU A 986 -33.74 -27.13 -22.65
C LEU A 986 -34.41 -27.15 -24.02
N ALA A 987 -33.65 -27.58 -25.02
CA ALA A 987 -34.15 -27.93 -26.32
C ALA A 987 -35.19 -29.02 -26.07
N LYS A 988 -36.47 -28.66 -26.22
CA LYS A 988 -37.53 -29.64 -26.51
C LYS A 988 -37.19 -30.30 -27.85
N VAL A 989 -36.24 -31.23 -27.84
CA VAL A 989 -35.94 -32.12 -28.96
C VAL A 989 -35.88 -33.51 -28.37
N ASN A 990 -36.78 -34.37 -28.85
CA ASN A 990 -36.96 -35.78 -28.45
C ASN A 990 -35.76 -36.66 -28.86
N SER A 991 -34.55 -36.36 -28.38
CA SER A 991 -33.38 -37.24 -28.52
C SER A 991 -32.63 -37.32 -27.19
N PRO A 992 -32.12 -38.50 -26.77
CA PRO A 992 -31.35 -38.63 -25.55
C PRO A 992 -30.06 -37.79 -25.61
N PRO A 993 -29.54 -37.28 -24.48
CA PRO A 993 -28.27 -36.55 -24.45
C PRO A 993 -27.16 -37.47 -24.94
N SER A 994 -26.23 -36.95 -25.74
CA SER A 994 -24.98 -37.66 -26.05
C SER A 994 -24.17 -37.84 -24.76
N ASP A 995 -23.56 -39.02 -24.58
CA ASP A 995 -22.77 -39.43 -23.40
C ASP A 995 -21.72 -38.41 -22.92
N ALA A 996 -21.27 -37.50 -23.80
CA ALA A 996 -20.36 -36.40 -23.46
C ALA A 996 -20.96 -35.35 -22.49
N ALA A 997 -22.26 -35.07 -22.56
CA ALA A 997 -22.90 -34.07 -21.68
C ALA A 997 -23.15 -34.62 -20.26
N ALA A 998 -23.41 -35.93 -20.15
CA ALA A 998 -23.55 -36.62 -18.87
C ALA A 998 -22.19 -36.75 -18.16
N ALA A 999 -21.11 -37.02 -18.90
CA ALA A 999 -19.75 -37.11 -18.34
C ALA A 999 -19.23 -35.77 -17.78
N VAL A 1000 -19.61 -34.64 -18.38
CA VAL A 1000 -19.24 -33.30 -17.87
C VAL A 1000 -20.02 -32.98 -16.58
N LEU A 1001 -21.31 -33.34 -16.50
CA LEU A 1001 -22.12 -33.15 -15.31
C LEU A 1001 -21.69 -34.07 -14.14
N GLU A 1002 -21.30 -35.32 -14.42
CA GLU A 1002 -20.75 -36.23 -13.39
C GLU A 1002 -19.37 -35.78 -12.89
N GLY A 1003 -18.54 -35.18 -13.74
CA GLY A 1003 -17.24 -34.62 -13.33
C GLY A 1003 -17.37 -33.41 -12.37
N ILE A 1004 -18.33 -32.53 -12.63
CA ILE A 1004 -18.58 -31.33 -11.79
C ILE A 1004 -19.15 -31.70 -10.41
N VAL A 1005 -19.96 -32.76 -10.32
CA VAL A 1005 -20.57 -33.19 -9.05
C VAL A 1005 -19.61 -34.02 -8.20
N LEU A 1006 -18.68 -34.78 -8.80
CA LEU A 1006 -17.74 -35.61 -8.04
C LEU A 1006 -16.58 -34.84 -7.39
N ASP A 1007 -16.10 -33.75 -7.99
CA ASP A 1007 -14.98 -32.96 -7.42
C ASP A 1007 -15.36 -32.21 -6.12
N HIS A 1008 -16.65 -31.94 -5.91
CA HIS A 1008 -17.14 -31.35 -4.67
C HIS A 1008 -17.13 -32.32 -3.46
N ALA A 1009 -17.08 -33.64 -3.69
CA ALA A 1009 -17.21 -34.63 -2.62
C ALA A 1009 -15.86 -35.08 -2.01
N LEU A 1010 -14.71 -34.70 -2.59
CA LEU A 1010 -13.39 -35.21 -2.18
C LEU A 1010 -12.36 -34.15 -1.76
N GLY A 1011 -12.74 -32.87 -1.64
CA GLY A 1011 -11.94 -31.84 -0.98
C GLY A 1011 -12.00 -31.99 0.56
N GLY A 1012 -11.02 -32.67 1.14
CA GLY A 1012 -11.00 -33.10 2.55
C GLY A 1012 -11.17 -31.99 3.60
N PHE A 1013 -12.36 -31.92 4.19
CA PHE A 1013 -12.56 -31.38 5.53
C PHE A 1013 -12.39 -32.52 6.55
N SER A 1014 -11.30 -32.52 7.32
CA SER A 1014 -11.24 -33.34 8.53
C SER A 1014 -12.12 -32.69 9.61
N ALA A 1015 -13.36 -33.18 9.74
CA ALA A 1015 -14.21 -32.85 10.87
C ALA A 1015 -13.55 -33.34 12.18
N CYS A 1016 -13.36 -32.44 13.14
CA CYS A 1016 -13.09 -32.80 14.51
C CYS A 1016 -14.22 -33.69 15.05
N HIS A 1017 -13.96 -34.99 15.21
CA HIS A 1017 -14.83 -35.85 16.00
C HIS A 1017 -14.68 -35.50 17.48
N VAL A 1018 -15.69 -34.83 18.04
CA VAL A 1018 -15.93 -34.78 19.50
C VAL A 1018 -16.88 -35.92 19.83
N GLY A 1019 -16.38 -36.97 20.47
CA GLY A 1019 -17.23 -38.03 21.02
C GLY A 1019 -16.50 -39.34 21.24
N ALA A 1020 -15.83 -39.49 22.39
CA ALA A 1020 -15.60 -40.81 22.99
C ALA A 1020 -15.89 -40.75 24.50
N PRO A 1021 -16.58 -41.77 25.07
CA PRO A 1021 -17.16 -41.69 26.41
C PRO A 1021 -16.16 -42.10 27.50
N CYS A 1022 -16.31 -41.49 28.68
CA CYS A 1022 -15.72 -41.99 29.91
C CYS A 1022 -16.27 -43.37 30.28
N THR A 1023 -15.43 -44.41 30.31
CA THR A 1023 -15.62 -45.58 31.19
C THR A 1023 -14.27 -46.22 31.58
N GLY A 1024 -13.92 -46.08 32.86
CA GLY A 1024 -13.42 -47.15 33.76
C GLY A 1024 -12.02 -47.76 33.60
N GLY A 1025 -11.27 -47.78 34.72
CA GLY A 1025 -10.46 -48.95 35.08
C GLY A 1025 -9.04 -48.68 35.58
N THR A 1026 -8.91 -48.64 36.92
CA THR A 1026 -7.71 -48.74 37.79
C THR A 1026 -6.63 -47.66 37.71
#